data_AF-A0A1Y4AF52-F1
#
_entry.id   AF-A0A1Y4AF52-F1
#
_cell.length_a   1.000
_cell.length_b   1.000
_cell.length_c   1.000
_cell.angle_alpha   90.00
_cell.angle_beta   90.00
_cell.angle_gamma   90.00
#
_symmetry.space_group_name_H-M   'P 1'
#
loop_
_entity.id
_entity.type
_entity.pdbx_description
1 polymer ?
#
loop_
_entity_poly.entity_id
_entity_poly.type
_entity_poly.pdbx_seq_one_letter_code
_entity_poly.pdbx_strand_id
1 'polypeptide(L)'
;MKRIFKYALCTLLLGSLFAGCEKETTPERVNVQHPEEQEQIHRDNAYYQRLREYKKSKHKLAFGWYGTWTAMGPSYQTRISNCPDSMDIISIWSQWHTLTPAQVADKEFVQKVKGTKVTYTIFSNVMPEPFASMYDDPYCDEAIEAYAKAYCKDSMDKWNYDGIDIDYEPGFGAVGPFVGNPAPELFNKLIVAMGKYVGPKSGTGRLFIIDGVPFAVRDEYVEYFDYGIVQAYSSYGYTDLQNRFNNAANAGWKPEQYIFAENFEAYWKTGGVSHTTRDGQTVNSLLGMALFNPTQGEGGGFGAYHMEYEYAHADMPYKYMRQAIQAVNPAPVGDYSKTLVALNEAGTEQFEVSVTPSGVIYGEVNCTLSARLSEPAEADTDLALAVDNSLIESYNHDNGTEYAAIDPSLVNISGPLHFAAGTEASESDVQVAVTVASLADGEYLVPLLPTLAEGFGYDETGYVKYLVITKSTTTIKVSTQGAEVEAFAILRLDGGDHVGEVGTTLTAQLSLGAISDIRFGYVADNALVEAYNEKNGTDYMTLDASKISLSGQLSFAQGEMRATGEVTVSVPDLSALQPGYTMVALRPDLESLSDYEPDADRGVKYLLIHLGGVNLAAQQNLEPFEDDCTKIDNANNKLGWTVDITNLNTSIGGTGVWGYDDVTTLFNGRDAGDMGFYAIFNNYYSWQVGIGGRITIDMQQSYPVSTVAWGVCYKNVPYSVKTIRNVEVSDDGNLWRPQSYGDVTIAQATGDNGVMQWFTFVKPVEARLIRFDIVDRYDTGSNFCGMRELEVWSPKN
;
A
#
# COMPACT_ATOMS: atom_id res chain seq x y z
N MET A 1 91.38 -36.37 39.34
CA MET A 1 90.40 -35.32 39.71
C MET A 1 89.57 -34.72 38.55
N LYS A 2 89.52 -35.30 37.32
CA LYS A 2 88.67 -34.78 36.22
C LYS A 2 87.50 -35.68 35.78
N ARG A 3 87.34 -36.89 36.34
CA ARG A 3 86.22 -37.80 36.01
C ARG A 3 85.13 -37.88 37.09
N ILE A 4 85.45 -37.62 38.36
CA ILE A 4 84.46 -37.62 39.46
C ILE A 4 83.51 -36.41 39.38
N PHE A 5 84.00 -35.24 38.94
CA PHE A 5 83.15 -34.06 38.74
C PHE A 5 82.14 -34.22 37.58
N LYS A 6 82.44 -35.03 36.55
CA LYS A 6 81.49 -35.28 35.45
C LYS A 6 80.32 -36.16 35.89
N TYR A 7 80.57 -37.17 36.73
CA TYR A 7 79.50 -38.05 37.23
C TYR A 7 78.69 -37.40 38.37
N ALA A 8 79.32 -36.56 39.21
CA ALA A 8 78.61 -35.79 40.23
C ALA A 8 77.73 -34.69 39.63
N LEU A 9 78.16 -34.02 38.55
CA LEU A 9 77.35 -33.02 37.86
C LEU A 9 76.18 -33.66 37.10
N CYS A 10 76.38 -34.85 36.49
CA CYS A 10 75.30 -35.59 35.84
C CYS A 10 74.26 -36.14 36.83
N THR A 11 74.66 -36.55 38.05
CA THR A 11 73.72 -37.03 39.08
C THR A 11 72.97 -35.90 39.79
N LEU A 12 73.57 -34.71 39.95
CA LEU A 12 72.87 -33.51 40.41
C LEU A 12 71.91 -32.93 39.37
N LEU A 13 72.24 -32.99 38.07
CA LEU A 13 71.34 -32.59 36.97
C LEU A 13 70.19 -33.58 36.74
N LEU A 14 70.38 -34.88 37.01
CA LEU A 14 69.32 -35.89 36.97
C LEU A 14 68.40 -35.85 38.20
N GLY A 15 68.92 -35.47 39.38
CA GLY A 15 68.11 -35.27 40.59
C GLY A 15 67.19 -34.05 40.54
N SER A 16 67.57 -33.00 39.82
CA SER A 16 66.71 -31.83 39.58
C SER A 16 65.60 -32.04 38.55
N LEU A 17 65.63 -33.15 37.79
CA LEU A 17 64.57 -33.54 36.85
C LEU A 17 63.43 -34.34 37.49
N PHE A 18 63.56 -34.74 38.77
CA PHE A 18 62.52 -35.47 39.51
C PHE A 18 61.96 -34.70 40.73
N ALA A 19 62.41 -33.46 40.96
CA ALA A 19 61.91 -32.59 42.04
C ALA A 19 61.01 -31.44 41.52
N GLY A 20 60.40 -31.62 40.35
CA GLY A 20 59.47 -30.66 39.78
C GLY A 20 58.50 -31.36 38.84
N CYS A 21 57.46 -31.98 39.38
CA CYS A 21 56.28 -32.43 38.64
C CYS A 21 55.12 -32.81 39.57
N GLU A 22 54.84 -32.03 40.63
CA GLU A 22 53.52 -32.09 41.30
C GLU A 22 52.59 -30.94 40.85
N LYS A 23 53.12 -29.90 40.17
CA LYS A 23 52.33 -28.74 39.73
C LYS A 23 51.87 -28.77 38.26
N GLU A 24 52.39 -29.67 37.43
CA GLU A 24 52.03 -29.77 35.99
C GLU A 24 51.16 -30.99 35.64
N THR A 25 50.73 -31.79 36.62
CA THR A 25 49.74 -32.87 36.40
C THR A 25 48.36 -32.54 36.96
N THR A 26 48.17 -31.37 37.57
CA THR A 26 46.85 -30.78 37.78
C THR A 26 46.50 -29.94 36.54
N PRO A 27 45.62 -30.39 35.63
CA PRO A 27 45.12 -29.53 34.57
C PRO A 27 44.54 -28.26 35.21
N GLU A 28 45.04 -27.09 34.82
CA GLU A 28 44.40 -25.83 35.19
C GLU A 28 42.98 -25.84 34.61
N ARG A 29 41.99 -25.54 35.45
CA ARG A 29 40.59 -25.45 35.02
C ARG A 29 40.47 -24.27 34.08
N VAL A 30 40.38 -24.55 32.77
CA VAL A 30 39.94 -23.56 31.80
C VAL A 30 38.44 -23.35 32.05
N ASN A 31 38.09 -22.20 32.61
CA ASN A 31 36.70 -21.75 32.64
C ASN A 31 36.33 -21.33 31.21
N VAL A 32 35.56 -22.17 30.53
CA VAL A 32 35.08 -21.92 29.16
C VAL A 32 33.84 -21.01 29.17
N GLN A 33 33.28 -20.77 30.36
CA GLN A 33 32.05 -19.99 30.59
C GLN A 33 32.22 -19.13 31.83
N HIS A 34 31.57 -17.96 31.77
CA HIS A 34 31.56 -16.96 32.84
C HIS A 34 30.11 -16.63 33.24
N PRO A 35 29.36 -17.56 33.88
CA PRO A 35 27.97 -17.32 34.28
C PRO A 35 27.78 -16.05 35.11
N GLU A 36 28.76 -15.72 35.96
CA GLU A 36 28.80 -14.52 36.79
C GLU A 36 28.86 -13.19 36.00
N GLU A 37 29.41 -13.21 34.79
CA GLU A 37 29.46 -12.05 33.89
C GLU A 37 28.19 -11.95 33.02
N GLN A 38 27.34 -12.99 33.05
CA GLN A 38 26.13 -13.15 32.25
C GLN A 38 24.84 -12.97 33.08
N GLU A 39 24.92 -12.95 34.41
CA GLU A 39 23.80 -12.70 35.32
C GLU A 39 23.57 -11.20 35.54
N GLN A 40 22.91 -10.55 34.57
CA GLN A 40 22.43 -9.17 34.74
C GLN A 40 21.14 -9.06 35.57
N ILE A 41 20.51 -10.19 35.92
CA ILE A 41 19.17 -10.23 36.53
C ILE A 41 19.25 -10.81 37.94
N HIS A 42 18.80 -10.03 38.92
CA HIS A 42 18.62 -10.49 40.30
C HIS A 42 17.41 -11.43 40.39
N ARG A 43 17.65 -12.74 40.57
CA ARG A 43 16.60 -13.77 40.62
C ARG A 43 16.07 -13.98 42.04
N ASP A 44 15.24 -13.06 42.51
CA ASP A 44 14.54 -13.16 43.78
C ASP A 44 13.21 -13.96 43.68
N ASN A 45 12.46 -14.02 44.78
CA ASN A 45 11.18 -14.73 44.80
C ASN A 45 10.13 -14.09 43.88
N ALA A 46 10.15 -12.77 43.73
CA ALA A 46 9.23 -12.04 42.87
C ALA A 46 9.51 -12.33 41.39
N TYR A 47 10.80 -12.37 41.01
CA TYR A 47 11.24 -12.83 39.69
C TYR A 47 10.68 -14.21 39.35
N TYR A 48 10.87 -15.19 40.25
CA TYR A 48 10.37 -16.54 40.01
C TYR A 48 8.85 -16.65 40.04
N GLN A 49 8.16 -15.77 40.78
CA GLN A 49 6.70 -15.70 40.73
C GLN A 49 6.21 -15.23 39.37
N ARG A 50 6.74 -14.11 38.85
CA ARG A 50 6.44 -13.63 37.49
C ARG A 50 6.72 -14.67 36.42
N LEU A 51 7.85 -15.36 36.53
CA LEU A 51 8.19 -16.41 35.58
C LEU A 51 7.11 -17.51 35.56
N ARG A 52 6.58 -17.91 36.73
CA ARG A 52 5.52 -18.92 36.82
C ARG A 52 4.17 -18.39 36.34
N GLU A 53 3.91 -17.09 36.46
CA GLU A 53 2.69 -16.44 35.95
C GLU A 53 2.74 -16.30 34.42
N TYR A 54 3.86 -15.85 33.87
CA TYR A 54 4.15 -15.88 32.43
C TYR A 54 3.87 -17.27 31.84
N LYS A 55 4.35 -18.34 32.47
CA LYS A 55 4.12 -19.72 31.99
C LYS A 55 2.67 -20.19 32.03
N LYS A 56 1.79 -19.47 32.75
CA LYS A 56 0.34 -19.72 32.74
C LYS A 56 -0.39 -18.91 31.66
N SER A 57 0.22 -17.84 31.16
CA SER A 57 -0.37 -17.00 30.11
C SER A 57 -0.40 -17.74 28.78
N LYS A 58 -1.18 -17.24 27.82
CA LYS A 58 -1.13 -17.75 26.44
C LYS A 58 0.09 -17.17 25.74
N HIS A 59 1.02 -18.02 25.32
CA HIS A 59 2.23 -17.65 24.57
C HIS A 59 2.72 -18.83 23.72
N LYS A 60 3.69 -18.61 22.84
CA LYS A 60 4.32 -19.72 22.09
C LYS A 60 5.26 -20.49 23.00
N LEU A 61 5.07 -21.81 23.07
CA LEU A 61 5.84 -22.66 23.96
C LEU A 61 7.27 -22.88 23.47
N ALA A 62 8.22 -22.77 24.38
CA ALA A 62 9.61 -23.18 24.20
C ALA A 62 9.78 -24.62 24.72
N PHE A 63 10.12 -25.53 23.80
CA PHE A 63 10.29 -26.95 24.06
C PHE A 63 11.75 -27.41 23.83
N GLY A 64 12.19 -28.47 24.52
CA GLY A 64 13.40 -29.16 24.10
C GLY A 64 13.58 -30.56 24.66
N TRP A 65 14.20 -31.43 23.85
CA TRP A 65 14.67 -32.74 24.29
C TRP A 65 16.06 -32.61 24.91
N TYR A 66 16.24 -33.22 26.09
CA TYR A 66 17.45 -33.08 26.90
C TYR A 66 18.15 -34.42 27.12
N GLY A 67 19.33 -34.59 26.49
CA GLY A 67 19.98 -35.90 26.38
C GLY A 67 21.05 -36.23 27.41
N THR A 68 21.63 -35.24 28.10
CA THR A 68 22.77 -35.47 29.02
C THR A 68 22.48 -35.14 30.48
N TRP A 69 21.26 -35.45 30.93
CA TRP A 69 20.81 -35.14 32.29
C TRP A 69 21.36 -36.10 33.36
N THR A 70 22.44 -35.68 34.03
CA THR A 70 22.98 -36.39 35.20
C THR A 70 22.89 -35.59 36.49
N ALA A 71 22.56 -34.30 36.41
CA ALA A 71 22.55 -33.30 37.49
C ALA A 71 23.89 -33.16 38.26
N MET A 72 24.97 -33.78 37.76
CA MET A 72 26.25 -33.88 38.43
C MET A 72 27.41 -33.53 37.50
N GLY A 73 28.61 -33.37 38.08
CA GLY A 73 29.83 -33.08 37.34
C GLY A 73 30.15 -31.58 37.23
N PRO A 74 31.32 -31.26 36.66
CA PRO A 74 31.88 -29.91 36.65
C PRO A 74 31.24 -28.96 35.63
N SER A 75 30.57 -29.50 34.60
CA SER A 75 29.80 -28.71 33.62
C SER A 75 28.36 -28.57 34.11
N TYR A 76 27.74 -27.38 33.94
CA TYR A 76 26.30 -27.20 34.18
C TYR A 76 25.43 -27.63 33.00
N GLN A 77 26.02 -28.09 31.90
CA GLN A 77 25.30 -28.74 30.78
C GLN A 77 24.49 -29.97 31.20
N THR A 78 24.82 -30.56 32.35
CA THR A 78 24.16 -31.79 32.81
C THR A 78 22.94 -31.52 33.71
N ARG A 79 22.60 -30.24 33.94
CA ARG A 79 21.56 -29.79 34.87
C ARG A 79 20.46 -29.06 34.12
N ILE A 80 19.23 -29.57 34.23
CA ILE A 80 18.06 -28.91 33.62
C ILE A 80 17.73 -27.61 34.35
N SER A 81 18.18 -27.42 35.60
CA SER A 81 18.12 -26.12 36.29
C SER A 81 18.91 -25.01 35.58
N ASN A 82 19.75 -25.34 34.60
CA ASN A 82 20.57 -24.36 33.89
C ASN A 82 20.06 -24.03 32.48
N CYS A 83 18.96 -24.64 32.06
CA CYS A 83 18.21 -24.18 30.88
C CYS A 83 17.73 -22.73 31.07
N PRO A 84 17.42 -22.01 29.96
CA PRO A 84 16.74 -20.72 30.04
C PRO A 84 15.53 -20.78 30.96
N ASP A 85 15.38 -19.78 31.83
CA ASP A 85 14.32 -19.75 32.83
C ASP A 85 12.92 -19.82 32.18
N SER A 86 12.80 -19.24 30.98
CA SER A 86 11.61 -19.18 30.13
C SER A 86 11.33 -20.44 29.29
N MET A 87 12.04 -21.56 29.51
CA MET A 87 11.63 -22.84 28.92
C MET A 87 10.30 -23.32 29.52
N ASP A 88 9.37 -23.78 28.68
CA ASP A 88 8.05 -24.25 29.12
C ASP A 88 8.03 -25.74 29.39
N ILE A 89 8.60 -26.53 28.47
CA ILE A 89 8.61 -27.99 28.54
C ILE A 89 10.00 -28.52 28.22
N ILE A 90 10.52 -29.37 29.10
CA ILE A 90 11.76 -30.13 28.87
C ILE A 90 11.40 -31.62 28.87
N SER A 91 11.64 -32.31 27.76
CA SER A 91 11.44 -33.75 27.64
C SER A 91 12.77 -34.49 27.80
N ILE A 92 12.84 -35.41 28.77
CA ILE A 92 14.07 -36.13 29.09
C ILE A 92 14.33 -37.21 28.03
N TRP A 93 15.36 -36.99 27.21
CA TRP A 93 15.89 -37.91 26.20
C TRP A 93 17.08 -38.71 26.75
N SER A 94 16.93 -39.22 27.97
CA SER A 94 17.95 -39.99 28.67
C SER A 94 17.32 -40.90 29.73
N GLN A 95 18.11 -41.42 30.66
CA GLN A 95 17.63 -42.27 31.75
C GLN A 95 16.58 -41.54 32.60
N TRP A 96 15.30 -41.84 32.37
CA TRP A 96 14.17 -41.17 33.03
C TRP A 96 13.62 -41.91 34.25
N HIS A 97 13.93 -43.19 34.40
CA HIS A 97 13.62 -43.98 35.60
C HIS A 97 14.86 -44.18 36.48
N THR A 98 14.68 -44.63 37.73
CA THR A 98 15.81 -44.89 38.66
C THR A 98 16.66 -43.64 38.90
N LEU A 99 16.00 -42.50 39.14
CA LEU A 99 16.67 -41.21 39.30
C LEU A 99 17.55 -41.18 40.55
N THR A 100 18.70 -40.51 40.42
CA THR A 100 19.55 -40.18 41.56
C THR A 100 18.94 -39.05 42.40
N PRO A 101 19.31 -38.91 43.69
CA PRO A 101 18.85 -37.78 44.50
C PRO A 101 19.17 -36.41 43.89
N ALA A 102 20.29 -36.28 43.17
CA ALA A 102 20.67 -35.05 42.48
C ALA A 102 19.70 -34.71 41.34
N GLN A 103 19.34 -35.69 40.51
CA GLN A 103 18.33 -35.52 39.47
C GLN A 103 16.95 -35.17 40.05
N VAL A 104 16.55 -35.83 41.15
CA VAL A 104 15.27 -35.49 41.83
C VAL A 104 15.28 -34.02 42.27
N ALA A 105 16.34 -33.56 42.94
CA ALA A 105 16.43 -32.17 43.40
C ALA A 105 16.48 -31.14 42.25
N ASP A 106 17.26 -31.42 41.20
CA ASP A 106 17.37 -30.59 39.99
C ASP A 106 15.99 -30.41 39.32
N LYS A 107 15.25 -31.53 39.14
CA LYS A 107 13.89 -31.51 38.59
C LYS A 107 12.91 -30.78 39.50
N GLU A 108 12.94 -31.02 40.81
CA GLU A 108 12.05 -30.34 41.74
C GLU A 108 12.24 -28.83 41.75
N PHE A 109 13.49 -28.34 41.64
CA PHE A 109 13.77 -26.90 41.52
C PHE A 109 13.16 -26.33 40.24
N VAL A 110 13.38 -26.99 39.10
CA VAL A 110 12.84 -26.57 37.79
C VAL A 110 11.31 -26.52 37.80
N GLN A 111 10.67 -27.56 38.35
CA GLN A 111 9.20 -27.64 38.43
C GLN A 111 8.63 -26.60 39.39
N LYS A 112 9.14 -26.52 40.63
CA LYS A 112 8.51 -25.72 41.70
C LYS A 112 8.94 -24.26 41.70
N VAL A 113 10.20 -23.97 41.37
CA VAL A 113 10.73 -22.61 41.39
C VAL A 113 10.55 -21.95 40.04
N LYS A 114 10.99 -22.60 38.95
CA LYS A 114 10.89 -22.00 37.61
C LYS A 114 9.52 -22.21 36.95
N GLY A 115 8.77 -23.24 37.33
CA GLY A 115 7.49 -23.58 36.71
C GLY A 115 7.60 -24.27 35.34
N THR A 116 8.79 -24.71 34.94
CA THR A 116 8.97 -25.49 33.70
C THR A 116 8.45 -26.92 33.92
N LYS A 117 7.64 -27.42 32.99
CA LYS A 117 7.16 -28.80 33.02
C LYS A 117 8.26 -29.75 32.54
N VAL A 118 8.39 -30.89 33.21
CA VAL A 118 9.38 -31.91 32.88
C VAL A 118 8.67 -33.21 32.51
N THR A 119 8.82 -33.64 31.27
CA THR A 119 8.31 -34.91 30.72
C THR A 119 9.47 -35.87 30.46
N TYR A 120 9.18 -37.11 30.07
CA TYR A 120 10.19 -38.05 29.61
C TYR A 120 9.77 -38.71 28.31
N THR A 121 10.75 -38.97 27.45
CA THR A 121 10.52 -39.57 26.14
C THR A 121 10.62 -41.09 26.21
N ILE A 122 9.71 -41.76 25.52
CA ILE A 122 9.69 -43.21 25.36
C ILE A 122 9.54 -43.60 23.90
N PHE A 123 10.06 -44.77 23.55
CA PHE A 123 9.81 -45.43 22.27
C PHE A 123 8.77 -46.53 22.48
N SER A 124 7.74 -46.57 21.64
CA SER A 124 6.68 -47.59 21.71
C SER A 124 6.52 -48.38 20.42
N ASN A 125 7.63 -48.83 19.82
CA ASN A 125 7.57 -49.61 18.58
C ASN A 125 7.00 -51.03 18.80
N VAL A 126 7.34 -51.62 19.94
CA VAL A 126 6.94 -52.96 20.40
C VAL A 126 6.55 -52.88 21.88
N MET A 127 5.88 -53.91 22.41
CA MET A 127 5.62 -53.99 23.85
C MET A 127 6.96 -54.06 24.62
N PRO A 128 7.22 -53.18 25.59
CA PRO A 128 8.46 -53.22 26.36
C PRO A 128 8.46 -54.35 27.40
N GLU A 129 9.65 -54.80 27.77
CA GLU A 129 9.82 -55.66 28.94
C GLU A 129 9.57 -54.87 30.24
N PRO A 130 9.03 -55.50 31.30
CA PRO A 130 8.69 -56.92 31.38
C PRO A 130 7.30 -57.28 30.80
N PHE A 131 6.51 -56.32 30.31
CA PHE A 131 5.13 -56.57 29.90
C PHE A 131 5.05 -57.56 28.74
N ALA A 132 6.01 -57.52 27.81
CA ALA A 132 6.07 -58.47 26.70
C ALA A 132 6.20 -59.94 27.16
N SER A 133 6.84 -60.21 28.31
CA SER A 133 7.03 -61.56 28.85
C SER A 133 6.07 -61.93 29.98
N MET A 134 5.29 -60.97 30.50
CA MET A 134 4.33 -61.19 31.58
C MET A 134 3.00 -61.81 31.12
N TYR A 135 2.72 -61.80 29.82
CA TYR A 135 1.45 -62.25 29.23
C TYR A 135 1.71 -63.21 28.07
N ASP A 136 0.82 -64.20 27.89
CA ASP A 136 0.92 -65.17 26.79
C ASP A 136 0.80 -64.50 25.40
N ASP A 137 -0.07 -63.49 25.29
CA ASP A 137 -0.10 -62.54 24.18
C ASP A 137 0.42 -61.18 24.67
N PRO A 138 1.59 -60.71 24.20
CA PRO A 138 2.16 -59.44 24.63
C PRO A 138 1.33 -58.22 24.23
N TYR A 139 0.31 -58.39 23.38
CA TYR A 139 -0.53 -57.31 22.85
C TYR A 139 -2.01 -57.45 23.23
N CYS A 140 -2.33 -58.29 24.22
CA CYS A 140 -3.67 -58.33 24.78
C CYS A 140 -4.02 -57.02 25.52
N ASP A 141 -5.31 -56.77 25.73
CA ASP A 141 -5.79 -55.56 26.38
C ASP A 141 -5.22 -55.42 27.81
N GLU A 142 -5.06 -56.52 28.55
CA GLU A 142 -4.47 -56.50 29.89
C GLU A 142 -2.99 -56.07 29.89
N ALA A 143 -2.22 -56.48 28.88
CA ALA A 143 -0.81 -56.10 28.75
C ALA A 143 -0.67 -54.60 28.42
N ILE A 144 -1.51 -54.09 27.51
CA ILE A 144 -1.55 -52.67 27.14
C ILE A 144 -1.95 -51.81 28.34
N GLU A 145 -2.96 -52.21 29.10
CA GLU A 145 -3.41 -51.50 30.30
C GLU A 145 -2.34 -51.50 31.41
N ALA A 146 -1.65 -52.63 31.61
CA ALA A 146 -0.56 -52.71 32.57
C ALA A 146 0.62 -51.83 32.17
N TYR A 147 1.00 -51.83 30.89
CA TYR A 147 2.03 -50.96 30.35
C TYR A 147 1.68 -49.48 30.52
N ALA A 148 0.48 -49.08 30.08
CA ALA A 148 -0.02 -47.70 30.18
C ALA A 148 -0.05 -47.22 31.64
N LYS A 149 -0.55 -48.03 32.57
CA LYS A 149 -0.57 -47.68 33.99
C LYS A 149 0.85 -47.55 34.56
N ALA A 150 1.73 -48.48 34.27
CA ALA A 150 3.07 -48.48 34.82
C ALA A 150 3.87 -47.23 34.40
N TYR A 151 3.70 -46.80 33.16
CA TYR A 151 4.41 -45.65 32.62
C TYR A 151 3.68 -44.36 32.98
N CYS A 152 2.40 -44.21 32.60
CA CYS A 152 1.68 -42.94 32.76
C CYS A 152 1.16 -42.65 34.18
N LYS A 153 1.17 -43.64 35.08
CA LYS A 153 0.76 -43.45 36.47
C LYS A 153 1.87 -43.81 37.45
N ASP A 154 2.30 -45.07 37.50
CA ASP A 154 3.13 -45.53 38.61
C ASP A 154 4.53 -44.89 38.58
N SER A 155 5.12 -44.79 37.39
CA SER A 155 6.43 -44.11 37.21
C SER A 155 6.33 -42.61 37.40
N MET A 156 5.27 -41.98 36.89
CA MET A 156 5.01 -40.56 37.09
C MET A 156 4.80 -40.20 38.56
N ASP A 157 4.01 -40.98 39.30
CA ASP A 157 3.77 -40.78 40.73
C ASP A 157 5.08 -40.95 41.52
N LYS A 158 5.88 -41.95 41.17
CA LYS A 158 7.14 -42.26 41.87
C LYS A 158 8.20 -41.20 41.65
N TRP A 159 8.34 -40.70 40.43
CA TRP A 159 9.43 -39.77 40.05
C TRP A 159 8.95 -38.32 39.89
N ASN A 160 7.66 -38.05 40.09
CA ASN A 160 7.01 -36.75 40.00
C ASN A 160 7.19 -36.04 38.65
N TYR A 161 6.95 -36.73 37.54
CA TYR A 161 6.97 -36.10 36.20
C TYR A 161 5.65 -35.40 35.88
N ASP A 162 5.72 -34.38 35.03
CA ASP A 162 4.55 -33.60 34.59
C ASP A 162 3.87 -34.21 33.37
N GLY A 163 4.44 -35.23 32.75
CA GLY A 163 3.88 -35.87 31.57
C GLY A 163 4.83 -36.84 30.88
N ILE A 164 4.39 -37.35 29.74
CA ILE A 164 5.11 -38.32 28.90
C ILE A 164 5.06 -37.89 27.45
N ASP A 165 6.12 -38.23 26.74
CA ASP A 165 6.36 -37.95 25.34
C ASP A 165 6.62 -39.27 24.60
N ILE A 166 5.81 -39.59 23.59
CA ILE A 166 5.98 -40.80 22.77
C ILE A 166 6.64 -40.41 21.47
N ASP A 167 7.87 -40.88 21.27
CA ASP A 167 8.53 -40.81 19.97
C ASP A 167 7.86 -41.82 19.02
N TYR A 168 7.20 -41.30 17.99
CA TYR A 168 6.42 -42.06 17.03
C TYR A 168 6.81 -41.73 15.59
N GLU A 169 7.63 -42.61 14.99
CA GLU A 169 8.32 -42.37 13.71
C GLU A 169 8.02 -43.38 12.57
N PRO A 170 6.74 -43.67 12.24
CA PRO A 170 6.42 -44.53 11.12
C PRO A 170 7.01 -44.01 9.81
N GLY A 171 7.80 -44.85 9.14
CA GLY A 171 8.49 -44.51 7.89
C GLY A 171 9.87 -43.89 8.06
N PHE A 172 10.33 -43.66 9.29
CA PHE A 172 11.65 -43.07 9.60
C PHE A 172 12.54 -44.00 10.44
N GLY A 173 12.35 -45.32 10.31
CA GLY A 173 13.19 -46.35 10.93
C GLY A 173 12.52 -47.11 12.06
N ALA A 174 11.44 -46.59 12.63
CA ALA A 174 10.60 -47.32 13.58
C ALA A 174 9.87 -48.48 12.90
N VAL A 175 10.00 -49.69 13.46
CA VAL A 175 9.32 -50.91 12.98
C VAL A 175 8.81 -51.70 14.18
N GLY A 176 7.54 -52.07 14.16
CA GLY A 176 6.94 -52.96 15.14
C GLY A 176 5.41 -52.92 15.12
N PRO A 177 4.72 -53.75 15.93
CA PRO A 177 3.27 -53.90 15.89
C PRO A 177 2.48 -52.63 16.22
N PHE A 178 3.06 -51.71 16.98
CA PHE A 178 2.46 -50.41 17.28
C PHE A 178 2.71 -49.37 16.18
N VAL A 179 3.56 -49.62 15.18
CA VAL A 179 4.01 -48.59 14.23
C VAL A 179 3.28 -48.67 12.90
N GLY A 180 2.72 -47.55 12.45
CA GLY A 180 2.09 -47.40 11.14
C GLY A 180 1.65 -45.96 10.82
N ASN A 181 1.42 -45.68 9.54
CA ASN A 181 0.84 -44.42 9.08
C ASN A 181 -0.26 -44.71 8.04
N PRO A 182 -1.56 -44.54 8.38
CA PRO A 182 -2.07 -44.09 9.68
C PRO A 182 -1.77 -45.08 10.81
N ALA A 183 -1.83 -44.60 12.06
CA ALA A 183 -1.59 -45.41 13.25
C ALA A 183 -2.47 -46.68 13.28
N PRO A 184 -1.89 -47.86 13.58
CA PRO A 184 -2.62 -49.11 13.63
C PRO A 184 -3.55 -49.16 14.85
N GLU A 185 -4.57 -50.01 14.79
CA GLU A 185 -5.55 -50.17 15.88
C GLU A 185 -4.89 -50.49 17.23
N LEU A 186 -3.79 -51.23 17.20
CA LEU A 186 -3.04 -51.58 18.38
C LEU A 186 -2.44 -50.34 19.09
N PHE A 187 -1.96 -49.35 18.32
CA PHE A 187 -1.48 -48.09 18.89
C PHE A 187 -2.63 -47.22 19.38
N ASN A 188 -3.76 -47.21 18.67
CA ASN A 188 -4.97 -46.49 19.13
C ASN A 188 -5.43 -47.00 20.50
N LYS A 189 -5.42 -48.33 20.73
CA LYS A 189 -5.68 -48.91 22.06
C LYS A 189 -4.70 -48.42 23.12
N LEU A 190 -3.42 -48.33 22.77
CA LEU A 190 -2.39 -47.80 23.67
C LEU A 190 -2.64 -46.33 24.02
N ILE A 191 -2.97 -45.49 23.03
CA ILE A 191 -3.34 -44.07 23.24
C ILE A 191 -4.49 -43.98 24.24
N VAL A 192 -5.57 -44.75 24.04
CA VAL A 192 -6.73 -44.73 24.94
C VAL A 192 -6.38 -45.20 26.34
N ALA A 193 -5.57 -46.25 26.48
CA ALA A 193 -5.14 -46.76 27.79
C ALA A 193 -4.27 -45.75 28.55
N MET A 194 -3.32 -45.10 27.86
CA MET A 194 -2.45 -44.05 28.42
C MET A 194 -3.26 -42.79 28.77
N GLY A 195 -4.22 -42.43 27.92
CA GLY A 195 -5.13 -41.30 28.07
C GLY A 195 -6.00 -41.31 29.33
N LYS A 196 -6.07 -42.43 30.05
CA LYS A 196 -6.70 -42.51 31.38
C LYS A 196 -5.90 -41.78 32.46
N TYR A 197 -4.61 -41.56 32.24
CA TYR A 197 -3.67 -41.06 33.25
C TYR A 197 -2.95 -39.78 32.84
N VAL A 198 -2.88 -39.49 31.54
CA VAL A 198 -2.22 -38.31 30.97
C VAL A 198 -3.08 -37.69 29.87
N GLY A 199 -2.83 -36.42 29.57
CA GLY A 199 -3.48 -35.70 28.48
C GLY A 199 -4.85 -35.12 28.86
N PRO A 200 -5.47 -34.36 27.95
CA PRO A 200 -6.73 -33.66 28.21
C PRO A 200 -7.87 -34.57 28.65
N LYS A 201 -7.92 -35.81 28.13
CA LYS A 201 -8.95 -36.81 28.46
C LYS A 201 -8.84 -37.38 29.88
N SER A 202 -7.68 -37.27 30.52
CA SER A 202 -7.46 -37.81 31.86
C SER A 202 -8.00 -36.90 32.98
N GLY A 203 -8.09 -35.59 32.74
CA GLY A 203 -8.42 -34.60 33.77
C GLY A 203 -7.35 -34.44 34.87
N THR A 204 -6.15 -35.00 34.69
CA THR A 204 -5.08 -34.98 35.71
C THR A 204 -4.19 -33.74 35.65
N GLY A 205 -4.21 -33.01 34.53
CA GLY A 205 -3.27 -31.92 34.23
C GLY A 205 -1.87 -32.37 33.81
N ARG A 206 -1.61 -33.69 33.73
CA ARG A 206 -0.36 -34.25 33.19
C ARG A 206 -0.35 -34.21 31.67
N LEU A 207 0.78 -33.86 31.10
CA LEU A 207 0.95 -33.74 29.65
C LEU A 207 0.98 -35.11 28.98
N PHE A 208 0.26 -35.24 27.87
CA PHE A 208 0.44 -36.30 26.90
C PHE A 208 0.93 -35.72 25.58
N ILE A 209 2.18 -36.03 25.23
CA ILE A 209 2.87 -35.53 24.05
C ILE A 209 3.17 -36.69 23.11
N ILE A 210 3.12 -36.42 21.81
CA ILE A 210 3.62 -37.31 20.77
C ILE A 210 4.56 -36.54 19.86
N ASP A 211 5.71 -37.14 19.54
CA ASP A 211 6.70 -36.55 18.65
C ASP A 211 7.06 -37.44 17.45
N GLY A 212 7.92 -36.92 16.58
CA GLY A 212 8.27 -37.55 15.30
C GLY A 212 7.26 -37.21 14.21
N VAL A 213 6.24 -38.07 14.06
CA VAL A 213 5.22 -37.98 12.99
C VAL A 213 3.80 -37.85 13.58
N PRO A 214 3.46 -36.74 14.28
CA PRO A 214 2.15 -36.60 14.92
C PRO A 214 0.96 -36.70 13.94
N PHE A 215 1.16 -36.31 12.68
CA PHE A 215 0.12 -36.39 11.64
C PHE A 215 -0.25 -37.84 11.24
N ALA A 216 0.45 -38.86 11.73
CA ALA A 216 0.06 -40.26 11.56
C ALA A 216 -1.04 -40.71 12.54
N VAL A 217 -1.29 -39.95 13.61
CA VAL A 217 -2.40 -40.19 14.54
C VAL A 217 -3.72 -39.95 13.83
N ARG A 218 -4.69 -40.86 14.01
CA ARG A 218 -6.04 -40.69 13.43
C ARG A 218 -6.78 -39.59 14.19
N ASP A 219 -7.59 -38.83 13.46
CA ASP A 219 -8.34 -37.66 13.94
C ASP A 219 -9.09 -37.88 15.27
N GLU A 220 -9.78 -39.02 15.40
CA GLU A 220 -10.54 -39.40 16.60
C GLU A 220 -9.68 -39.56 17.87
N TYR A 221 -8.35 -39.68 17.73
CA TYR A 221 -7.41 -39.82 18.85
C TYR A 221 -6.53 -38.57 19.10
N VAL A 222 -6.57 -37.55 18.25
CA VAL A 222 -5.76 -36.33 18.44
C VAL A 222 -6.12 -35.61 19.75
N GLU A 223 -7.40 -35.63 20.14
CA GLU A 223 -7.88 -34.99 21.37
C GLU A 223 -7.37 -35.62 22.68
N TYR A 224 -6.62 -36.72 22.61
CA TYR A 224 -5.93 -37.30 23.77
C TYR A 224 -4.60 -36.60 24.08
N PHE A 225 -4.04 -35.88 23.12
CA PHE A 225 -2.73 -35.24 23.25
C PHE A 225 -2.87 -33.75 23.54
N ASP A 226 -2.01 -33.25 24.42
CA ASP A 226 -1.85 -31.80 24.60
C ASP A 226 -1.09 -31.22 23.41
N TYR A 227 0.02 -31.87 23.01
CA TYR A 227 0.92 -31.38 21.97
C TYR A 227 1.42 -32.48 21.03
N GLY A 228 1.53 -32.11 19.76
CA GLY A 228 2.22 -32.86 18.72
C GLY A 228 3.50 -32.11 18.34
N ILE A 229 4.64 -32.75 18.48
CA ILE A 229 5.94 -32.13 18.21
C ILE A 229 6.50 -32.70 16.91
N VAL A 230 6.54 -31.88 15.87
CA VAL A 230 7.13 -32.29 14.60
C VAL A 230 8.62 -32.02 14.62
N GLN A 231 9.37 -33.05 14.26
CA GLN A 231 10.80 -32.94 13.98
C GLN A 231 10.97 -32.28 12.60
N ALA A 232 11.05 -30.95 12.61
CA ALA A 232 11.18 -30.10 11.41
C ALA A 232 12.64 -29.85 11.04
N TYR A 233 13.49 -30.86 11.24
CA TYR A 233 14.94 -30.72 11.12
C TYR A 233 15.37 -30.21 9.75
N SER A 234 16.29 -29.25 9.76
CA SER A 234 16.84 -28.61 8.56
C SER A 234 15.79 -27.97 7.63
N SER A 235 14.74 -27.38 8.20
CA SER A 235 13.72 -26.68 7.40
C SER A 235 14.26 -25.35 6.87
N TYR A 236 14.33 -25.19 5.54
CA TYR A 236 14.91 -24.02 4.88
C TYR A 236 13.92 -22.86 4.64
N GLY A 237 12.64 -23.01 4.99
CA GLY A 237 11.69 -21.91 4.83
C GLY A 237 10.27 -22.21 5.24
N TYR A 238 9.48 -21.15 5.39
CA TYR A 238 8.11 -21.20 5.89
C TYR A 238 7.18 -22.11 5.08
N THR A 239 7.43 -22.31 3.79
CA THR A 239 6.65 -23.21 2.92
C THR A 239 6.73 -24.66 3.38
N ASP A 240 7.89 -25.12 3.85
CA ASP A 240 8.06 -26.48 4.38
C ASP A 240 7.28 -26.64 5.70
N LEU A 241 7.43 -25.68 6.62
CA LEU A 241 6.67 -25.68 7.88
C LEU A 241 5.16 -25.65 7.63
N GLN A 242 4.69 -24.87 6.66
CA GLN A 242 3.29 -24.82 6.26
C GLN A 242 2.80 -26.16 5.69
N ASN A 243 3.58 -26.84 4.85
CA ASN A 243 3.20 -28.14 4.30
C ASN A 243 3.11 -29.22 5.39
N ARG A 244 4.05 -29.22 6.35
CA ARG A 244 4.01 -30.11 7.51
C ARG A 244 2.75 -29.87 8.33
N PHE A 245 2.40 -28.61 8.59
CA PHE A 245 1.19 -28.30 9.31
C PHE A 245 -0.08 -28.66 8.54
N ASN A 246 -0.11 -28.49 7.21
CA ASN A 246 -1.26 -28.90 6.40
C ASN A 246 -1.55 -30.40 6.56
N ASN A 247 -0.52 -31.25 6.63
CA ASN A 247 -0.69 -32.68 6.90
C ASN A 247 -1.28 -32.93 8.29
N ALA A 248 -0.78 -32.23 9.31
CA ALA A 248 -1.28 -32.34 10.67
C ALA A 248 -2.73 -31.85 10.80
N ALA A 249 -3.07 -30.72 10.18
CA ALA A 249 -4.42 -30.16 10.15
C ALA A 249 -5.42 -31.12 9.50
N ASN A 250 -5.02 -31.80 8.42
CA ASN A 250 -5.84 -32.84 7.78
C ASN A 250 -6.07 -34.05 8.69
N ALA A 251 -5.17 -34.31 9.64
CA ALA A 251 -5.31 -35.34 10.66
C ALA A 251 -6.02 -34.83 11.94
N GLY A 252 -6.49 -33.58 11.98
CA GLY A 252 -7.26 -33.02 13.10
C GLY A 252 -6.47 -32.19 14.12
N TRP A 253 -5.16 -32.00 13.91
CA TRP A 253 -4.34 -31.16 14.80
C TRP A 253 -4.64 -29.67 14.64
N LYS A 254 -4.63 -28.95 15.77
CA LYS A 254 -4.82 -27.50 15.80
C LYS A 254 -3.48 -26.77 15.86
N PRO A 255 -3.38 -25.53 15.32
CA PRO A 255 -2.15 -24.75 15.33
C PRO A 255 -1.51 -24.64 16.72
N GLU A 256 -2.31 -24.35 17.73
CA GLU A 256 -1.89 -24.15 19.12
C GLU A 256 -1.39 -25.44 19.81
N GLN A 257 -1.66 -26.61 19.24
CA GLN A 257 -1.21 -27.91 19.74
C GLN A 257 0.07 -28.40 19.04
N TYR A 258 0.61 -27.66 18.06
CA TYR A 258 1.68 -28.15 17.20
C TYR A 258 2.97 -27.36 17.38
N ILE A 259 4.07 -28.06 17.70
CA ILE A 259 5.39 -27.48 17.99
C ILE A 259 6.38 -27.95 16.92
N PHE A 260 7.19 -27.03 16.40
CA PHE A 260 8.23 -27.33 15.40
C PHE A 260 9.61 -27.37 16.05
N ALA A 261 10.34 -28.46 15.89
CA ALA A 261 11.66 -28.60 16.51
C ALA A 261 12.80 -28.76 15.50
N GLU A 262 13.94 -28.15 15.83
CA GLU A 262 15.20 -28.24 15.06
C GLU A 262 16.18 -29.23 15.69
N ASN A 263 17.11 -29.76 14.89
CA ASN A 263 18.15 -30.68 15.34
C ASN A 263 19.39 -29.93 15.85
N PHE A 264 19.52 -29.77 17.17
CA PHE A 264 20.70 -29.15 17.78
C PHE A 264 21.86 -30.13 18.00
N GLU A 265 21.66 -31.44 17.87
CA GLU A 265 22.78 -32.38 17.78
C GLU A 265 23.74 -31.97 16.64
N ALA A 266 23.16 -31.58 15.50
CA ALA A 266 23.90 -31.12 14.32
C ALA A 266 24.11 -29.59 14.28
N TYR A 267 23.12 -28.80 14.69
CA TYR A 267 23.05 -27.37 14.35
C TYR A 267 23.02 -26.39 15.54
N TRP A 268 23.40 -26.82 16.76
CA TRP A 268 23.43 -25.93 17.93
C TRP A 268 24.30 -24.67 17.75
N LYS A 269 25.39 -24.76 16.96
CA LYS A 269 26.32 -23.63 16.74
C LYS A 269 25.71 -22.48 15.94
N THR A 270 24.72 -22.77 15.12
CA THR A 270 24.12 -21.80 14.18
C THR A 270 22.64 -21.55 14.45
N GLY A 271 22.05 -22.21 15.45
CA GLY A 271 20.62 -22.13 15.73
C GLY A 271 19.77 -22.84 14.67
N GLY A 272 20.36 -23.82 13.96
CA GLY A 272 19.73 -24.45 12.80
C GLY A 272 20.37 -24.07 11.46
N VAL A 273 19.66 -24.36 10.37
CA VAL A 273 20.06 -24.01 8.98
C VAL A 273 19.55 -22.61 8.60
N SER A 274 19.96 -22.11 7.44
CA SER A 274 19.39 -20.87 6.88
C SER A 274 17.92 -21.09 6.51
N HIS A 275 17.05 -20.19 6.97
CA HIS A 275 15.59 -20.29 6.82
C HIS A 275 14.99 -18.99 6.27
N THR A 276 14.16 -19.10 5.23
CA THR A 276 13.40 -17.97 4.69
C THR A 276 12.03 -17.86 5.36
N THR A 277 11.80 -16.76 6.05
CA THR A 277 10.51 -16.39 6.67
C THR A 277 9.47 -15.95 5.63
N ARG A 278 8.22 -15.81 6.04
CA ARG A 278 7.10 -15.49 5.14
C ARG A 278 7.20 -14.07 4.55
N ASP A 279 7.76 -13.12 5.29
CA ASP A 279 8.04 -11.74 4.87
C ASP A 279 9.35 -11.59 4.09
N GLY A 280 10.05 -12.70 3.82
CA GLY A 280 11.22 -12.74 2.95
C GLY A 280 12.57 -12.53 3.66
N GLN A 281 12.59 -12.45 4.99
CA GLN A 281 13.84 -12.37 5.76
C GLN A 281 14.55 -13.72 5.84
N THR A 282 15.89 -13.68 5.87
CA THR A 282 16.73 -14.87 6.11
C THR A 282 17.19 -14.90 7.56
N VAL A 283 16.80 -15.94 8.29
CA VAL A 283 17.13 -16.17 9.72
C VAL A 283 17.64 -17.61 9.91
N ASN A 284 18.08 -17.98 11.13
CA ASN A 284 18.30 -19.40 11.44
C ASN A 284 16.96 -20.14 11.63
N SER A 285 16.91 -21.44 11.36
CA SER A 285 15.65 -22.19 11.34
C SER A 285 14.97 -22.32 12.70
N LEU A 286 15.68 -22.30 13.84
CA LEU A 286 15.01 -22.22 15.15
C LEU A 286 14.20 -20.92 15.28
N LEU A 287 14.79 -19.78 14.95
CA LEU A 287 14.10 -18.48 14.95
C LEU A 287 12.99 -18.45 13.88
N GLY A 288 13.22 -19.05 12.72
CA GLY A 288 12.20 -19.23 11.68
C GLY A 288 10.98 -20.00 12.19
N MET A 289 11.19 -21.11 12.90
CA MET A 289 10.14 -21.90 13.55
C MET A 289 9.41 -21.11 14.64
N ALA A 290 10.14 -20.33 15.45
CA ALA A 290 9.53 -19.48 16.47
C ALA A 290 8.59 -18.44 15.85
N LEU A 291 9.07 -17.70 14.83
CA LEU A 291 8.28 -16.67 14.15
C LEU A 291 7.13 -17.25 13.30
N PHE A 292 7.21 -18.53 12.92
CA PHE A 292 6.25 -19.14 12.02
C PHE A 292 4.85 -19.30 12.63
N ASN A 293 3.85 -18.79 11.93
CA ASN A 293 2.43 -19.13 12.14
C ASN A 293 1.89 -19.80 10.87
N PRO A 294 1.22 -20.97 10.98
CA PRO A 294 0.50 -21.56 9.87
C PRO A 294 -0.68 -20.68 9.45
N THR A 295 -1.11 -20.78 8.19
CA THR A 295 -2.30 -20.04 7.69
C THR A 295 -3.60 -20.35 8.44
N GLN A 296 -3.62 -21.45 9.20
CA GLN A 296 -4.76 -21.90 10.00
C GLN A 296 -4.87 -21.21 11.37
N GLY A 297 -3.81 -20.55 11.87
CA GLY A 297 -3.83 -19.89 13.18
C GLY A 297 -2.45 -19.73 13.82
N GLU A 298 -2.42 -19.31 15.08
CA GLU A 298 -1.19 -19.14 15.85
C GLU A 298 -0.55 -20.50 16.18
N GLY A 299 0.73 -20.67 15.85
CA GLY A 299 1.45 -21.92 16.13
C GLY A 299 1.69 -22.14 17.63
N GLY A 300 1.69 -23.40 18.06
CA GLY A 300 1.81 -23.78 19.48
C GLY A 300 3.19 -23.54 20.09
N GLY A 301 4.26 -23.62 19.29
CA GLY A 301 5.59 -23.36 19.80
C GLY A 301 6.73 -23.80 18.89
N PHE A 302 7.93 -23.75 19.44
CA PHE A 302 9.17 -24.14 18.79
C PHE A 302 10.10 -24.85 19.77
N GLY A 303 11.09 -25.59 19.27
CA GLY A 303 12.02 -26.28 20.15
C GLY A 303 13.26 -26.86 19.48
N ALA A 304 14.02 -27.63 20.24
CA ALA A 304 15.24 -28.24 19.75
C ALA A 304 15.51 -29.64 20.34
N TYR A 305 16.02 -30.54 19.50
CA TYR A 305 16.57 -31.84 19.87
C TYR A 305 18.03 -31.72 20.30
N HIS A 306 18.40 -32.33 21.44
CA HIS A 306 19.67 -32.10 22.13
C HIS A 306 19.89 -30.60 22.45
N MET A 307 18.87 -29.96 23.02
CA MET A 307 18.91 -28.52 23.32
C MET A 307 20.13 -28.14 24.18
N GLU A 308 20.60 -29.05 25.02
CA GLU A 308 21.73 -28.82 25.92
C GLU A 308 23.07 -28.67 25.23
N TYR A 309 23.21 -29.04 23.95
CA TYR A 309 24.44 -28.79 23.19
C TYR A 309 24.71 -27.29 23.04
N GLU A 310 23.65 -26.49 23.04
CA GLU A 310 23.72 -25.04 22.96
C GLU A 310 24.33 -24.38 24.20
N TYR A 311 24.39 -25.10 25.33
CA TYR A 311 25.10 -24.64 26.52
C TYR A 311 26.55 -24.26 26.20
N ALA A 312 27.18 -24.94 25.22
CA ALA A 312 28.58 -24.74 24.85
C ALA A 312 28.89 -23.40 24.14
N HIS A 313 27.92 -22.52 23.90
CA HIS A 313 28.18 -21.14 23.46
C HIS A 313 28.88 -20.34 24.56
N ALA A 314 30.11 -19.90 24.28
CA ALA A 314 30.97 -19.22 25.25
C ALA A 314 30.54 -17.76 25.50
N ASP A 315 29.94 -17.11 24.51
CA ASP A 315 29.40 -15.75 24.61
C ASP A 315 28.10 -15.72 25.42
N MET A 316 27.20 -16.68 25.15
CA MET A 316 25.94 -16.82 25.89
C MET A 316 25.43 -18.26 25.83
N PRO A 317 25.44 -19.02 26.94
CA PRO A 317 24.81 -20.32 26.99
C PRO A 317 23.33 -20.24 26.61
N TYR A 318 22.91 -21.14 25.72
CA TYR A 318 21.56 -21.15 25.15
C TYR A 318 21.20 -19.91 24.29
N LYS A 319 22.19 -19.33 23.59
CA LYS A 319 22.07 -18.11 22.79
C LYS A 319 20.83 -18.02 21.89
N TYR A 320 20.70 -18.93 20.93
CA TYR A 320 19.60 -18.99 19.96
C TYR A 320 18.27 -19.37 20.59
N MET A 321 18.23 -20.27 21.58
CA MET A 321 16.99 -20.56 22.30
C MET A 321 16.48 -19.30 23.01
N ARG A 322 17.35 -18.55 23.70
CA ARG A 322 17.00 -17.27 24.32
C ARG A 322 16.55 -16.23 23.30
N GLN A 323 17.26 -16.12 22.17
CA GLN A 323 16.90 -15.21 21.08
C GLN A 323 15.52 -15.54 20.49
N ALA A 324 15.25 -16.82 20.23
CA ALA A 324 13.98 -17.27 19.69
C ALA A 324 12.83 -17.01 20.67
N ILE A 325 13.02 -17.28 21.97
CA ILE A 325 12.04 -16.94 23.01
C ILE A 325 11.78 -15.43 23.05
N GLN A 326 12.83 -14.60 23.13
CA GLN A 326 12.67 -13.15 23.22
C GLN A 326 11.98 -12.56 21.98
N ALA A 327 12.17 -13.15 20.79
CA ALA A 327 11.58 -12.69 19.55
C ALA A 327 10.06 -12.87 19.51
N VAL A 328 9.51 -13.89 20.17
CA VAL A 328 8.08 -14.21 20.11
C VAL A 328 7.36 -14.02 21.44
N ASN A 329 8.11 -13.95 22.53
CA ASN A 329 7.64 -13.74 23.89
C ASN A 329 8.52 -12.67 24.57
N PRO A 330 8.51 -11.41 24.10
CA PRO A 330 9.37 -10.37 24.66
C PRO A 330 8.98 -10.05 26.11
N ALA A 331 9.97 -9.97 26.99
CA ALA A 331 9.76 -9.44 28.33
C ALA A 331 9.51 -7.91 28.25
N PRO A 332 8.52 -7.36 28.99
CA PRO A 332 8.36 -5.91 29.19
C PRO A 332 9.67 -5.30 29.72
N VAL A 333 10.04 -4.06 29.38
CA VAL A 333 11.27 -3.46 29.92
C VAL A 333 10.91 -2.53 31.08
N GLY A 334 11.49 -2.72 32.26
CA GLY A 334 11.23 -1.80 33.37
C GLY A 334 11.71 -2.32 34.72
N ASP A 335 11.36 -1.59 35.78
CA ASP A 335 11.64 -1.98 37.15
C ASP A 335 10.71 -3.12 37.59
N TYR A 336 11.14 -4.36 37.41
CA TYR A 336 10.36 -5.54 37.78
C TYR A 336 10.17 -5.73 39.30
N SER A 337 10.63 -4.81 40.17
CA SER A 337 10.12 -4.77 41.54
C SER A 337 8.69 -4.23 41.62
N LYS A 338 8.11 -3.78 40.50
CA LYS A 338 6.81 -3.14 40.36
C LYS A 338 5.95 -3.82 39.30
N THR A 339 4.63 -3.59 39.34
CA THR A 339 3.70 -3.92 38.26
C THR A 339 3.88 -2.90 37.14
N LEU A 340 4.30 -3.35 35.96
CA LEU A 340 4.60 -2.47 34.84
C LEU A 340 3.33 -2.13 34.05
N VAL A 341 3.18 -0.85 33.71
CA VAL A 341 2.04 -0.31 32.97
C VAL A 341 2.48 0.02 31.54
N ALA A 342 1.70 -0.43 30.56
CA ALA A 342 1.87 -0.06 29.16
C ALA A 342 0.54 0.46 28.59
N LEU A 343 0.60 1.49 27.75
CA LEU A 343 -0.53 1.87 26.90
C LEU A 343 -0.59 0.91 25.70
N ASN A 344 -1.80 0.51 25.30
CA ASN A 344 -1.95 -0.35 24.12
C ASN A 344 -1.73 0.42 22.82
N GLU A 345 -1.99 1.72 22.83
CA GLU A 345 -1.85 2.63 21.69
C GLU A 345 -0.58 3.50 21.78
N ALA A 346 0.40 3.12 22.62
CA ALA A 346 1.67 3.81 22.75
C ALA A 346 2.38 4.05 21.41
N GLY A 347 3.20 5.09 21.35
CA GLY A 347 3.86 5.54 20.12
C GLY A 347 3.28 6.85 19.59
N THR A 348 3.58 7.17 18.33
CA THR A 348 3.27 8.48 17.72
C THR A 348 2.02 8.43 16.85
N GLU A 349 1.17 9.45 16.95
CA GLU A 349 0.03 9.69 16.06
C GLU A 349 0.03 11.15 15.58
N GLN A 350 -0.29 11.39 14.31
CA GLN A 350 -0.22 12.70 13.67
C GLN A 350 -1.62 13.24 13.36
N PHE A 351 -1.82 14.53 13.61
CA PHE A 351 -3.06 15.26 13.35
C PHE A 351 -2.76 16.55 12.61
N GLU A 352 -3.53 16.83 11.57
CA GLU A 352 -3.50 18.11 10.87
C GLU A 352 -4.79 18.88 11.16
N VAL A 353 -4.62 20.14 11.56
CA VAL A 353 -5.73 21.04 11.89
C VAL A 353 -5.56 22.33 11.09
N SER A 354 -6.59 22.67 10.35
CA SER A 354 -6.69 23.91 9.60
C SER A 354 -7.65 24.88 10.27
N VAL A 355 -7.25 26.15 10.42
CA VAL A 355 -8.09 27.18 11.05
C VAL A 355 -8.29 28.34 10.08
N THR A 356 -9.53 28.79 9.88
CA THR A 356 -9.81 29.93 9.02
C THR A 356 -9.46 31.26 9.70
N PRO A 357 -9.24 32.37 8.96
CA PRO A 357 -9.08 33.70 9.55
C PRO A 357 -10.16 34.10 10.57
N SER A 358 -11.40 33.64 10.41
CA SER A 358 -12.51 33.84 11.36
C SER A 358 -12.51 32.88 12.55
N GLY A 359 -11.59 31.90 12.60
CA GLY A 359 -11.41 30.97 13.71
C GLY A 359 -12.20 29.66 13.59
N VAL A 360 -12.74 29.32 12.41
CA VAL A 360 -13.40 28.03 12.19
C VAL A 360 -12.36 26.94 12.00
N ILE A 361 -12.53 25.82 12.70
CA ILE A 361 -11.55 24.74 12.77
C ILE A 361 -12.03 23.58 11.89
N TYR A 362 -11.13 23.07 11.06
CA TYR A 362 -11.28 21.84 10.30
C TYR A 362 -10.23 20.82 10.79
N GLY A 363 -10.71 19.63 11.12
CA GLY A 363 -9.91 18.61 11.80
C GLY A 363 -10.21 18.56 13.29
N GLU A 364 -9.97 17.40 13.89
CA GLU A 364 -10.13 17.16 15.32
C GLU A 364 -8.91 16.39 15.82
N VAL A 365 -8.47 16.69 17.04
CA VAL A 365 -7.36 15.97 17.68
C VAL A 365 -7.95 15.14 18.80
N ASN A 366 -8.43 13.95 18.44
CA ASN A 366 -9.06 13.01 19.36
C ASN A 366 -8.37 11.66 19.26
N CYS A 367 -8.09 11.02 20.39
CA CYS A 367 -7.65 9.64 20.43
C CYS A 367 -8.29 8.88 21.59
N THR A 368 -8.22 7.56 21.51
CA THR A 368 -8.75 6.65 22.52
C THR A 368 -7.58 5.82 23.05
N LEU A 369 -7.46 5.73 24.38
CA LEU A 369 -6.37 5.04 25.06
C LEU A 369 -6.89 3.95 25.98
N SER A 370 -6.26 2.80 25.93
CA SER A 370 -6.42 1.67 26.85
C SER A 370 -5.05 1.24 27.36
N ALA A 371 -5.01 0.44 28.42
CA ALA A 371 -3.76 0.03 29.02
C ALA A 371 -3.78 -1.41 29.51
N ARG A 372 -2.57 -1.93 29.72
CA ARG A 372 -2.32 -3.25 30.29
C ARG A 372 -1.26 -3.18 31.39
N LEU A 373 -1.36 -4.13 32.32
CA LEU A 373 -0.43 -4.37 33.40
C LEU A 373 0.39 -5.64 33.13
N SER A 374 1.62 -5.69 33.63
CA SER A 374 2.46 -6.89 33.56
C SER A 374 2.03 -8.01 34.51
N GLU A 375 1.18 -7.69 35.49
CA GLU A 375 0.59 -8.60 36.47
C GLU A 375 -0.84 -8.14 36.78
N PRO A 376 -1.77 -9.03 37.16
CA PRO A 376 -3.13 -8.64 37.52
C PRO A 376 -3.14 -7.65 38.69
N ALA A 377 -4.01 -6.63 38.62
CA ALA A 377 -4.13 -5.65 39.70
C ALA A 377 -4.52 -6.32 41.02
N GLU A 378 -3.78 -6.09 42.11
CA GLU A 378 -4.08 -6.70 43.42
C GLU A 378 -5.42 -6.20 44.01
N ALA A 379 -5.85 -5.01 43.62
CA ALA A 379 -7.11 -4.36 43.99
C ALA A 379 -7.59 -3.44 42.86
N ASP A 380 -8.85 -2.98 42.93
CA ASP A 380 -9.39 -1.98 42.00
C ASP A 380 -8.48 -0.75 41.97
N THR A 381 -7.97 -0.41 40.79
CA THR A 381 -6.91 0.59 40.61
C THR A 381 -7.27 1.56 39.49
N ASP A 382 -7.15 2.86 39.76
CA ASP A 382 -7.27 3.93 38.77
C ASP A 382 -5.90 4.56 38.52
N LEU A 383 -5.46 4.54 37.25
CA LEU A 383 -4.28 5.28 36.81
C LEU A 383 -4.72 6.45 35.93
N ALA A 384 -4.60 7.68 36.45
CA ALA A 384 -4.92 8.86 35.66
C ALA A 384 -3.95 9.00 34.48
N LEU A 385 -4.40 9.59 33.37
CA LEU A 385 -3.51 10.02 32.30
C LEU A 385 -3.09 11.48 32.54
N ALA A 386 -1.84 11.80 32.20
CA ALA A 386 -1.30 13.14 32.30
C ALA A 386 -0.52 13.52 31.04
N VAL A 387 -0.42 14.82 30.78
CA VAL A 387 0.51 15.37 29.79
C VAL A 387 1.84 15.63 30.48
N ASP A 388 2.94 15.11 29.92
CA ASP A 388 4.29 15.36 30.42
C ASP A 388 5.18 16.00 29.35
N ASN A 389 5.20 17.33 29.35
CA ASN A 389 5.99 18.12 28.42
C ASN A 389 7.52 17.95 28.63
N SER A 390 8.00 17.29 29.70
CA SER A 390 9.43 17.05 29.88
C SER A 390 10.01 16.06 28.87
N LEU A 391 9.15 15.23 28.23
CA LEU A 391 9.55 14.26 27.20
C LEU A 391 9.79 14.88 25.82
N ILE A 392 9.42 16.15 25.62
CA ILE A 392 9.45 16.80 24.30
C ILE A 392 10.89 17.02 23.82
N GLU A 393 11.81 17.43 24.71
CA GLU A 393 13.19 17.70 24.34
C GLU A 393 13.91 16.43 23.84
N SER A 394 13.75 15.31 24.57
CA SER A 394 14.30 14.02 24.16
C SER A 394 13.66 13.53 22.86
N TYR A 395 12.34 13.65 22.73
CA TYR A 395 11.65 13.25 21.50
C TYR A 395 12.18 14.02 20.29
N ASN A 396 12.29 15.34 20.41
CA ASN A 396 12.78 16.21 19.35
C ASN A 396 14.23 15.89 18.97
N HIS A 397 15.09 15.64 19.96
CA HIS A 397 16.48 15.24 19.73
C HIS A 397 16.56 13.91 18.96
N ASP A 398 15.84 12.89 19.41
CA ASP A 398 15.91 11.54 18.86
C ASP A 398 15.31 11.45 17.44
N ASN A 399 14.32 12.31 17.12
CA ASN A 399 13.61 12.31 15.85
C ASN A 399 14.04 13.43 14.88
N GLY A 400 14.91 14.36 15.31
CA GLY A 400 15.34 15.49 14.48
C GLY A 400 14.23 16.50 14.18
N THR A 401 13.33 16.73 15.15
CA THR A 401 12.16 17.62 15.05
C THR A 401 12.28 18.83 15.99
N GLU A 402 11.40 19.83 15.85
CA GLU A 402 11.37 21.04 16.69
C GLU A 402 9.95 21.34 17.20
N TYR A 403 9.20 20.31 17.57
CA TYR A 403 7.80 20.47 18.02
C TYR A 403 7.70 21.25 19.32
N ALA A 404 6.71 22.15 19.39
CA ALA A 404 6.43 22.96 20.56
C ALA A 404 5.51 22.25 21.57
N ALA A 405 5.64 22.61 22.85
CA ALA A 405 4.71 22.17 23.88
C ALA A 405 3.39 22.94 23.82
N ILE A 406 2.30 22.33 24.27
CA ILE A 406 1.03 23.02 24.55
C ILE A 406 0.81 23.14 26.06
N ASP A 407 -0.10 24.04 26.46
CA ASP A 407 -0.61 24.07 27.83
C ASP A 407 -1.43 22.79 28.10
N PRO A 408 -1.07 21.96 29.11
CA PRO A 408 -1.83 20.76 29.47
C PRO A 408 -3.31 21.00 29.71
N SER A 409 -3.74 22.22 30.09
CA SER A 409 -5.16 22.54 30.28
C SER A 409 -5.99 22.47 28.98
N LEU A 410 -5.34 22.44 27.82
CA LEU A 410 -5.98 22.27 26.52
C LEU A 410 -6.32 20.83 26.20
N VAL A 411 -5.86 19.87 27.01
CA VAL A 411 -6.07 18.43 26.81
C VAL A 411 -7.17 17.94 27.76
N ASN A 412 -8.29 17.53 27.18
CA ASN A 412 -9.42 16.97 27.90
C ASN A 412 -9.31 15.45 27.93
N ILE A 413 -9.27 14.86 29.12
CA ILE A 413 -9.16 13.42 29.36
C ILE A 413 -10.44 12.97 30.06
N SER A 414 -11.14 11.98 29.51
CA SER A 414 -12.48 11.60 29.98
C SER A 414 -12.51 10.91 31.35
N GLY A 415 -11.38 10.36 31.81
CA GLY A 415 -11.26 9.65 33.09
C GLY A 415 -9.90 8.94 33.25
N PRO A 416 -9.71 8.18 34.35
CA PRO A 416 -8.53 7.32 34.52
C PRO A 416 -8.66 6.02 33.73
N LEU A 417 -7.54 5.34 33.55
CA LEU A 417 -7.48 3.93 33.17
C LEU A 417 -7.85 3.09 34.40
N HIS A 418 -9.04 2.49 34.38
CA HIS A 418 -9.55 1.67 35.48
C HIS A 418 -9.23 0.19 35.28
N PHE A 419 -8.67 -0.45 36.30
CA PHE A 419 -8.36 -1.88 36.35
C PHE A 419 -9.10 -2.51 37.55
N ALA A 420 -9.95 -3.50 37.28
CA ALA A 420 -10.61 -4.26 38.33
C ALA A 420 -9.62 -5.21 39.03
N ALA A 421 -9.84 -5.51 40.30
CA ALA A 421 -9.03 -6.47 41.04
C ALA A 421 -8.98 -7.83 40.30
N GLY A 422 -7.76 -8.32 40.05
CA GLY A 422 -7.50 -9.56 39.34
C GLY A 422 -7.50 -9.45 37.81
N THR A 423 -7.57 -8.25 37.23
CA THR A 423 -7.45 -8.05 35.77
C THR A 423 -6.12 -7.40 35.39
N GLU A 424 -5.64 -7.71 34.18
CA GLU A 424 -4.44 -7.10 33.60
C GLU A 424 -4.78 -5.98 32.62
N ALA A 425 -5.99 -5.97 32.06
CA ALA A 425 -6.45 -4.97 31.10
C ALA A 425 -7.35 -3.93 31.77
N SER A 426 -7.31 -2.69 31.26
CA SER A 426 -8.25 -1.64 31.63
C SER A 426 -9.67 -2.00 31.18
N GLU A 427 -10.68 -1.80 32.03
CA GLU A 427 -12.07 -2.19 31.75
C GLU A 427 -12.76 -1.31 30.69
N SER A 428 -12.27 -0.09 30.49
CA SER A 428 -12.86 0.86 29.55
C SER A 428 -11.80 1.77 28.97
N ASP A 429 -12.05 2.19 27.73
CA ASP A 429 -11.18 3.10 27.02
C ASP A 429 -11.37 4.55 27.51
N VAL A 430 -10.25 5.28 27.58
CA VAL A 430 -10.22 6.71 27.92
C VAL A 430 -10.15 7.54 26.65
N GLN A 431 -11.06 8.49 26.52
CA GLN A 431 -11.07 9.45 25.42
C GLN A 431 -10.21 10.66 25.75
N VAL A 432 -9.37 11.08 24.82
CA VAL A 432 -8.53 12.27 24.91
C VAL A 432 -8.87 13.19 23.74
N ALA A 433 -9.12 14.46 24.01
CA ALA A 433 -9.38 15.49 23.01
C ALA A 433 -8.53 16.75 23.28
N VAL A 434 -7.88 17.29 22.26
CA VAL A 434 -7.04 18.50 22.38
C VAL A 434 -7.74 19.71 21.76
N THR A 435 -7.83 20.79 22.55
CA THR A 435 -8.39 22.07 22.09
C THR A 435 -7.29 22.91 21.44
N VAL A 436 -7.41 23.14 20.14
CA VAL A 436 -6.35 23.77 19.32
C VAL A 436 -6.62 25.22 18.92
N ALA A 437 -7.81 25.75 19.24
CA ALA A 437 -8.26 27.07 18.82
C ALA A 437 -7.31 28.22 19.19
N SER A 438 -6.70 28.16 20.38
CA SER A 438 -5.82 29.20 20.93
C SER A 438 -4.35 29.05 20.52
N LEU A 439 -3.98 27.98 19.82
CA LEU A 439 -2.60 27.73 19.43
C LEU A 439 -2.20 28.63 18.25
N ALA A 440 -0.94 29.04 18.19
CA ALA A 440 -0.38 29.68 16.99
C ALA A 440 -0.19 28.64 15.87
N ASP A 441 0.06 29.07 14.65
CA ASP A 441 0.44 28.13 13.59
C ASP A 441 1.82 27.54 13.89
N GLY A 442 1.97 26.25 13.61
CA GLY A 442 3.16 25.49 13.95
C GLY A 442 2.84 24.04 14.27
N GLU A 443 3.88 23.34 14.69
CA GLU A 443 3.83 21.91 15.00
C GLU A 443 4.04 21.71 16.50
N TYR A 444 3.18 20.91 17.11
CA TYR A 444 3.12 20.70 18.54
C TYR A 444 3.22 19.21 18.90
N LEU A 445 3.74 18.92 20.09
CA LEU A 445 3.83 17.57 20.62
C LEU A 445 3.11 17.49 21.97
N VAL A 446 2.26 16.47 22.12
CA VAL A 446 1.55 16.17 23.38
C VAL A 446 1.91 14.75 23.83
N PRO A 447 2.88 14.61 24.75
CA PRO A 447 3.19 13.32 25.38
C PRO A 447 2.16 12.98 26.46
N LEU A 448 1.45 11.88 26.30
CA LEU A 448 0.44 11.35 27.22
C LEU A 448 0.92 10.04 27.83
N LEU A 449 0.84 9.93 29.15
CA LEU A 449 1.23 8.72 29.88
C LEU A 449 0.43 8.54 31.17
N PRO A 450 0.33 7.31 31.70
CA PRO A 450 -0.28 7.06 33.01
C PRO A 450 0.53 7.70 34.14
N THR A 451 -0.15 8.27 35.13
CA THR A 451 0.46 8.62 36.42
C THR A 451 0.62 7.35 37.25
N LEU A 452 1.84 7.06 37.70
CA LEU A 452 2.12 5.85 38.47
C LEU A 452 1.71 6.00 39.94
N ALA A 453 0.93 5.04 40.44
CA ALA A 453 0.71 4.84 41.86
C ALA A 453 1.86 4.06 42.51
N GLU A 454 1.91 4.01 43.84
CA GLU A 454 2.88 3.18 44.57
C GLU A 454 2.73 1.70 44.16
N GLY A 455 3.86 1.02 43.90
CA GLY A 455 3.86 -0.36 43.39
C GLY A 455 3.81 -0.49 41.87
N PHE A 456 3.60 0.61 41.13
CA PHE A 456 3.59 0.60 39.65
C PHE A 456 4.84 1.22 39.02
N GLY A 457 5.25 0.64 37.89
CA GLY A 457 6.35 1.10 37.05
C GLY A 457 5.90 1.28 35.60
N TYR A 458 6.73 1.91 34.77
CA TYR A 458 6.48 1.93 33.33
C TYR A 458 7.08 0.71 32.65
N ASP A 459 6.34 0.13 31.70
CA ASP A 459 6.96 -0.64 30.63
C ASP A 459 7.61 0.36 29.66
N GLU A 460 8.93 0.54 29.77
CA GLU A 460 9.74 1.50 29.02
C GLU A 460 9.61 1.34 27.50
N THR A 461 9.06 0.22 27.02
CA THR A 461 8.81 -0.01 25.59
C THR A 461 7.50 0.59 25.06
N GLY A 462 6.57 0.99 25.93
CA GLY A 462 5.21 1.30 25.49
C GLY A 462 4.33 2.04 26.48
N TYR A 463 4.86 2.98 27.26
CA TYR A 463 4.10 3.70 28.28
C TYR A 463 3.64 5.11 27.87
N VAL A 464 4.09 5.62 26.73
CA VAL A 464 3.80 6.99 26.27
C VAL A 464 3.12 6.99 24.89
N LYS A 465 2.05 7.78 24.76
CA LYS A 465 1.43 8.17 23.50
C LYS A 465 1.87 9.59 23.15
N TYR A 466 2.41 9.81 21.96
CA TYR A 466 2.76 11.13 21.44
C TYR A 466 1.73 11.56 20.39
N LEU A 467 1.04 12.68 20.63
CA LEU A 467 0.20 13.31 19.61
C LEU A 467 1.00 14.45 18.97
N VAL A 468 1.29 14.34 17.68
CA VAL A 468 1.89 15.40 16.88
C VAL A 468 0.77 16.17 16.21
N ILE A 469 0.69 17.46 16.44
CA ILE A 469 -0.38 18.33 15.95
C ILE A 469 0.23 19.40 15.06
N THR A 470 -0.09 19.37 13.77
CA THR A 470 0.26 20.43 12.83
C THR A 470 -0.93 21.35 12.68
N LYS A 471 -0.81 22.57 13.20
CA LYS A 471 -1.82 23.61 13.05
C LYS A 471 -1.39 24.64 12.00
N SER A 472 -2.28 24.93 11.06
CA SER A 472 -2.07 25.98 10.07
C SER A 472 -3.31 26.87 9.91
N THR A 473 -3.10 28.14 9.62
CA THR A 473 -4.15 29.03 9.12
C THR A 473 -4.36 28.75 7.65
N THR A 474 -5.61 28.56 7.24
CA THR A 474 -5.97 28.30 5.84
C THR A 474 -7.18 29.13 5.41
N THR A 475 -7.32 29.31 4.11
CA THR A 475 -8.50 29.87 3.46
C THR A 475 -9.18 28.79 2.64
N ILE A 476 -10.50 28.90 2.51
CA ILE A 476 -11.30 28.00 1.69
C ILE A 476 -11.12 28.40 0.23
N LYS A 477 -10.47 27.53 -0.55
CA LYS A 477 -10.22 27.76 -1.98
C LYS A 477 -11.51 27.57 -2.76
N VAL A 478 -11.79 28.51 -3.65
CA VAL A 478 -12.94 28.46 -4.57
C VAL A 478 -12.43 28.10 -5.96
N SER A 479 -12.76 26.90 -6.42
CA SER A 479 -12.43 26.43 -7.78
C SER A 479 -13.63 26.54 -8.70
N THR A 480 -13.46 27.27 -9.80
CA THR A 480 -14.45 27.33 -10.90
C THR A 480 -14.43 26.03 -11.67
N GLN A 481 -15.61 25.46 -11.94
CA GLN A 481 -15.72 24.17 -12.64
C GLN A 481 -15.62 24.34 -14.16
N GLY A 482 -15.25 23.24 -14.84
CA GLY A 482 -15.01 23.22 -16.29
C GLY A 482 -13.55 23.50 -16.67
N ALA A 483 -13.31 23.66 -17.98
CA ALA A 483 -12.01 24.02 -18.53
C ALA A 483 -11.61 25.45 -18.13
N GLU A 484 -10.34 25.68 -17.83
CA GLU A 484 -9.81 27.00 -17.45
C GLU A 484 -10.01 28.04 -18.57
N VAL A 485 -9.75 27.66 -19.82
CA VAL A 485 -9.98 28.47 -21.02
C VAL A 485 -11.11 27.86 -21.86
N GLU A 486 -12.10 28.66 -22.21
CA GLU A 486 -13.21 28.30 -23.10
C GLU A 486 -13.21 29.20 -24.32
N ALA A 487 -13.12 28.60 -25.51
CA ALA A 487 -12.94 29.34 -26.75
C ALA A 487 -14.27 29.56 -27.50
N PHE A 488 -14.46 30.77 -28.03
CA PHE A 488 -15.62 31.18 -28.82
C PHE A 488 -15.15 31.77 -30.15
N ALA A 489 -15.89 31.51 -31.22
CA ALA A 489 -15.62 32.07 -32.55
C ALA A 489 -16.80 32.92 -33.01
N ILE A 490 -16.53 34.18 -33.35
CA ILE A 490 -17.49 35.17 -33.84
C ILE A 490 -17.09 35.56 -35.26
N LEU A 491 -18.06 35.59 -36.17
CA LEU A 491 -17.85 36.01 -37.55
C LEU A 491 -18.37 37.42 -37.77
N ARG A 492 -17.56 38.30 -38.36
CA ARG A 492 -18.01 39.62 -38.82
C ARG A 492 -18.44 39.58 -40.29
N LEU A 493 -19.66 40.01 -40.58
CA LEU A 493 -20.21 40.05 -41.93
C LEU A 493 -19.90 41.36 -42.65
N ASP A 494 -19.94 41.31 -43.99
CA ASP A 494 -20.00 42.51 -44.84
C ASP A 494 -21.26 43.31 -44.50
N GLY A 495 -21.09 44.49 -43.90
CA GLY A 495 -22.18 45.32 -43.36
C GLY A 495 -22.03 45.63 -41.86
N GLY A 496 -21.16 44.92 -41.14
CA GLY A 496 -20.87 45.18 -39.71
C GLY A 496 -21.63 44.29 -38.72
N ASP A 497 -22.53 43.43 -39.19
CA ASP A 497 -23.23 42.44 -38.36
C ASP A 497 -22.29 41.33 -37.87
N HIS A 498 -22.64 40.70 -36.74
CA HIS A 498 -21.88 39.61 -36.12
C HIS A 498 -22.72 38.33 -36.06
N VAL A 499 -22.08 37.18 -36.31
CA VAL A 499 -22.71 35.85 -36.21
C VAL A 499 -21.93 35.00 -35.20
N GLY A 500 -22.66 34.41 -34.25
CA GLY A 500 -22.14 33.65 -33.13
C GLY A 500 -22.67 34.19 -31.80
N GLU A 501 -22.46 33.44 -30.72
CA GLU A 501 -22.82 33.85 -29.37
C GLU A 501 -21.64 33.58 -28.44
N VAL A 502 -21.42 34.48 -27.49
CA VAL A 502 -20.48 34.27 -26.38
C VAL A 502 -21.29 34.16 -25.11
N GLY A 503 -21.33 32.97 -24.52
CA GLY A 503 -21.96 32.75 -23.23
C GLY A 503 -21.70 31.37 -22.66
N THR A 504 -21.68 31.29 -21.33
CA THR A 504 -21.49 30.05 -20.57
C THR A 504 -22.12 30.17 -19.19
N THR A 505 -22.24 29.07 -18.47
CA THR A 505 -22.67 29.05 -17.06
C THR A 505 -21.50 28.65 -16.16
N LEU A 506 -21.39 29.34 -15.03
CA LEU A 506 -20.35 29.09 -14.04
C LEU A 506 -20.97 28.42 -12.82
N THR A 507 -20.23 27.47 -12.27
CA THR A 507 -20.43 26.88 -10.95
C THR A 507 -19.06 26.70 -10.27
N ALA A 508 -19.05 26.46 -8.97
CA ALA A 508 -17.83 26.39 -8.18
C ALA A 508 -17.88 25.27 -7.13
N GLN A 509 -16.69 24.87 -6.68
CA GLN A 509 -16.48 23.94 -5.59
C GLN A 509 -15.52 24.56 -4.58
N LEU A 510 -15.77 24.29 -3.29
CA LEU A 510 -14.90 24.70 -2.19
C LEU A 510 -13.90 23.59 -1.83
N SER A 511 -12.70 23.94 -1.38
CA SER A 511 -11.72 22.98 -0.84
C SER A 511 -12.11 22.40 0.52
N LEU A 512 -12.92 23.14 1.29
CA LEU A 512 -13.46 22.77 2.59
C LEU A 512 -14.95 23.17 2.65
N GLY A 513 -15.75 22.53 3.50
CA GLY A 513 -17.18 22.85 3.63
C GLY A 513 -17.40 24.29 4.07
N ALA A 514 -18.44 24.98 3.58
CA ALA A 514 -18.63 26.40 3.91
C ALA A 514 -18.81 26.65 5.43
N ILE A 515 -18.20 27.72 5.96
CA ILE A 515 -18.26 28.05 7.39
C ILE A 515 -19.67 28.45 7.86
N SER A 516 -20.45 29.01 6.94
CA SER A 516 -21.84 29.44 7.12
C SER A 516 -22.55 29.37 5.77
N ASP A 517 -23.84 29.68 5.75
CA ASP A 517 -24.54 29.93 4.49
C ASP A 517 -23.92 31.15 3.80
N ILE A 518 -23.36 30.97 2.60
CA ILE A 518 -22.73 32.03 1.82
C ILE A 518 -23.30 32.11 0.40
N ARG A 519 -23.21 33.31 -0.19
CA ARG A 519 -23.56 33.55 -1.59
C ARG A 519 -22.58 34.50 -2.24
N PHE A 520 -22.17 34.20 -3.47
CA PHE A 520 -21.32 35.09 -4.26
C PHE A 520 -21.59 34.98 -5.77
N GLY A 521 -21.23 36.03 -6.51
CA GLY A 521 -21.25 36.07 -7.97
C GLY A 521 -19.85 35.98 -8.56
N TYR A 522 -19.71 36.38 -9.82
CA TYR A 522 -18.41 36.56 -10.48
C TYR A 522 -18.25 38.02 -10.90
N VAL A 523 -17.01 38.43 -11.07
CA VAL A 523 -16.63 39.72 -11.67
C VAL A 523 -15.63 39.49 -12.81
N ALA A 524 -15.68 40.37 -13.81
CA ALA A 524 -14.68 40.42 -14.87
C ALA A 524 -13.49 41.29 -14.45
N ASP A 525 -12.26 40.81 -14.68
CA ASP A 525 -11.04 41.45 -14.20
C ASP A 525 -9.95 41.48 -15.28
N ASN A 526 -9.75 42.64 -15.90
CA ASN A 526 -8.80 42.79 -17.01
C ASN A 526 -7.33 42.65 -16.57
N ALA A 527 -7.00 42.86 -15.30
CA ALA A 527 -5.63 42.67 -14.82
C ALA A 527 -5.20 41.19 -14.89
N LEU A 528 -6.15 40.26 -14.77
CA LEU A 528 -5.89 38.82 -14.92
C LEU A 528 -5.63 38.42 -16.38
N VAL A 529 -6.18 39.15 -17.35
CA VAL A 529 -5.88 38.95 -18.77
C VAL A 529 -4.45 39.37 -19.08
N GLU A 530 -4.01 40.50 -18.53
CA GLU A 530 -2.63 40.99 -18.65
C GLU A 530 -1.64 39.99 -18.04
N ALA A 531 -1.92 39.48 -16.83
CA ALA A 531 -1.10 38.46 -16.18
C ALA A 531 -1.04 37.15 -16.98
N TYR A 532 -2.15 36.72 -17.58
CA TYR A 532 -2.16 35.55 -18.46
C TYR A 532 -1.27 35.77 -19.69
N ASN A 533 -1.37 36.93 -20.33
CA ASN A 533 -0.56 37.28 -21.49
C ASN A 533 0.94 37.24 -21.19
N GLU A 534 1.35 37.83 -20.06
CA GLU A 534 2.74 37.80 -19.61
C GLU A 534 3.23 36.36 -19.35
N LYS A 535 2.44 35.56 -18.63
CA LYS A 535 2.79 34.16 -18.30
C LYS A 535 2.90 33.28 -19.55
N ASN A 536 2.06 33.49 -20.55
CA ASN A 536 1.93 32.58 -21.71
C ASN A 536 2.56 33.12 -23.01
N GLY A 537 3.11 34.34 -23.00
CA GLY A 537 3.68 34.95 -24.20
C GLY A 537 2.63 35.26 -25.28
N THR A 538 1.40 35.56 -24.86
CA THR A 538 0.29 35.93 -25.75
C THR A 538 0.03 37.44 -25.73
N ASP A 539 -0.74 37.94 -26.69
CA ASP A 539 -1.12 39.36 -26.78
C ASP A 539 -2.63 39.48 -27.04
N TYR A 540 -3.42 38.83 -26.18
CA TYR A 540 -4.88 38.86 -26.28
C TYR A 540 -5.43 40.20 -25.80
N MET A 541 -6.34 40.77 -26.57
CA MET A 541 -7.00 42.04 -26.24
C MET A 541 -7.94 41.87 -25.04
N THR A 542 -8.12 42.92 -24.26
CA THR A 542 -9.12 42.94 -23.17
C THR A 542 -10.46 43.46 -23.67
N LEU A 543 -11.54 43.08 -22.99
CA LEU A 543 -12.88 43.66 -23.18
C LEU A 543 -13.26 44.48 -21.96
N ASP A 544 -13.89 45.64 -22.16
CA ASP A 544 -14.37 46.45 -21.04
C ASP A 544 -15.40 45.65 -20.22
N ALA A 545 -15.24 45.61 -18.90
CA ALA A 545 -16.09 44.83 -18.00
C ALA A 545 -17.59 45.22 -18.11
N SER A 546 -17.89 46.47 -18.48
CA SER A 546 -19.27 46.93 -18.71
C SER A 546 -19.96 46.29 -19.92
N LYS A 547 -19.19 45.63 -20.80
CA LYS A 547 -19.69 44.91 -21.97
C LYS A 547 -20.00 43.43 -21.68
N ILE A 548 -19.72 42.97 -20.47
CA ILE A 548 -19.96 41.60 -20.03
C ILE A 548 -21.19 41.59 -19.12
N SER A 549 -22.15 40.74 -19.45
CA SER A 549 -23.34 40.52 -18.63
C SER A 549 -23.10 39.33 -17.70
N LEU A 550 -23.15 39.58 -16.38
CA LEU A 550 -23.07 38.56 -15.33
C LEU A 550 -24.37 38.59 -14.53
N SER A 551 -25.07 37.46 -14.46
CA SER A 551 -26.35 37.34 -13.76
C SER A 551 -26.47 36.03 -13.00
N GLY A 552 -26.99 36.09 -11.77
CA GLY A 552 -27.11 34.95 -10.87
C GLY A 552 -26.10 34.99 -9.73
N GLN A 553 -26.22 34.02 -8.82
CA GLN A 553 -25.31 33.83 -7.70
C GLN A 553 -25.20 32.34 -7.39
N LEU A 554 -24.03 31.94 -6.90
CA LEU A 554 -23.80 30.64 -6.30
C LEU A 554 -24.14 30.70 -4.81
N SER A 555 -24.77 29.66 -4.29
CA SER A 555 -25.11 29.51 -2.87
C SER A 555 -24.53 28.23 -2.30
N PHE A 556 -23.85 28.33 -1.16
CA PHE A 556 -23.36 27.18 -0.39
C PHE A 556 -24.05 27.20 0.97
N ALA A 557 -24.65 26.07 1.37
CA ALA A 557 -25.12 25.89 2.72
C ALA A 557 -23.94 25.58 3.66
N GLN A 558 -24.07 25.89 4.93
CA GLN A 558 -23.05 25.55 5.93
C GLN A 558 -22.66 24.06 5.85
N GLY A 559 -21.36 23.78 5.84
CA GLY A 559 -20.78 22.44 5.73
C GLY A 559 -20.72 21.87 4.30
N GLU A 560 -21.46 22.46 3.34
CA GLU A 560 -21.46 21.99 1.96
C GLU A 560 -20.26 22.51 1.16
N MET A 561 -19.75 21.68 0.25
CA MET A 561 -18.62 22.01 -0.62
C MET A 561 -19.04 22.31 -2.06
N ARG A 562 -20.31 22.08 -2.41
CA ARG A 562 -20.84 22.25 -3.78
C ARG A 562 -21.87 23.36 -3.82
N ALA A 563 -21.77 24.19 -4.85
CA ALA A 563 -22.71 25.27 -5.07
C ALA A 563 -24.09 24.74 -5.48
N THR A 564 -25.12 25.47 -5.09
CA THR A 564 -26.43 25.48 -5.74
C THR A 564 -26.63 26.82 -6.46
N GLY A 565 -27.44 26.81 -7.53
CA GLY A 565 -27.57 27.96 -8.43
C GLY A 565 -26.45 28.02 -9.46
N GLU A 566 -26.57 28.96 -10.39
CA GLU A 566 -25.63 29.16 -11.50
C GLU A 566 -25.44 30.66 -11.75
N VAL A 567 -24.27 31.02 -12.27
CA VAL A 567 -24.00 32.37 -12.78
C VAL A 567 -23.90 32.28 -14.30
N THR A 568 -24.78 32.97 -15.02
CA THR A 568 -24.74 33.05 -16.47
C THR A 568 -23.88 34.23 -16.90
N VAL A 569 -22.98 33.97 -17.85
CA VAL A 569 -22.13 34.97 -18.49
C VAL A 569 -22.50 35.11 -19.94
N SER A 570 -22.56 36.33 -20.46
CA SER A 570 -22.66 36.59 -21.89
C SER A 570 -22.01 37.90 -22.32
N VAL A 571 -21.66 38.00 -23.61
CA VAL A 571 -21.28 39.27 -24.26
C VAL A 571 -22.40 39.67 -25.22
N PRO A 572 -23.39 40.48 -24.77
CA PRO A 572 -24.58 40.78 -25.58
C PRO A 572 -24.29 41.71 -26.77
N ASP A 573 -23.29 42.59 -26.64
CA ASP A 573 -22.90 43.55 -27.67
C ASP A 573 -21.58 43.12 -28.32
N LEU A 574 -21.68 42.25 -29.33
CA LEU A 574 -20.51 41.73 -30.07
C LEU A 574 -19.79 42.81 -30.90
N SER A 575 -20.41 43.97 -31.10
CA SER A 575 -19.78 45.09 -31.83
C SER A 575 -18.60 45.72 -31.07
N ALA A 576 -18.48 45.42 -29.77
CA ALA A 576 -17.35 45.83 -28.95
C ALA A 576 -16.06 45.04 -29.22
N LEU A 577 -16.14 43.91 -29.94
CA LEU A 577 -14.99 43.07 -30.27
C LEU A 577 -14.16 43.69 -31.40
N GLN A 578 -12.84 43.54 -31.30
CA GLN A 578 -11.90 43.92 -32.36
C GLN A 578 -11.43 42.67 -33.12
N PRO A 579 -11.05 42.78 -34.41
CA PRO A 579 -10.53 41.65 -35.18
C PRO A 579 -9.32 41.01 -34.48
N GLY A 580 -9.34 39.68 -34.37
CA GLY A 580 -8.33 38.92 -33.63
C GLY A 580 -8.88 38.30 -32.34
N TYR A 581 -7.99 38.06 -31.36
CA TYR A 581 -8.33 37.38 -30.11
C TYR A 581 -8.56 38.38 -28.99
N THR A 582 -9.74 38.34 -28.39
CA THR A 582 -10.11 39.05 -27.16
C THR A 582 -10.28 38.04 -26.04
N MET A 583 -9.72 38.29 -24.86
CA MET A 583 -9.90 37.43 -23.70
C MET A 583 -10.63 38.15 -22.58
N VAL A 584 -11.52 37.41 -21.91
CA VAL A 584 -12.25 37.84 -20.72
C VAL A 584 -11.88 36.93 -19.57
N ALA A 585 -11.34 37.48 -18.48
CA ALA A 585 -11.06 36.73 -17.25
C ALA A 585 -12.14 36.96 -16.21
N LEU A 586 -12.65 35.89 -15.62
CA LEU A 586 -13.76 35.87 -14.66
C LEU A 586 -13.28 35.23 -13.36
N ARG A 587 -13.43 35.94 -12.25
CA ARG A 587 -13.11 35.44 -10.91
C ARG A 587 -14.31 35.52 -9.97
N PRO A 588 -14.43 34.63 -8.96
CA PRO A 588 -15.40 34.77 -7.89
C PRO A 588 -15.29 36.13 -7.19
N ASP A 589 -16.44 36.72 -6.86
CA ASP A 589 -16.53 37.95 -6.07
C ASP A 589 -16.54 37.63 -4.57
N LEU A 590 -15.35 37.66 -3.96
CA LEU A 590 -15.12 37.23 -2.57
C LEU A 590 -14.74 38.37 -1.62
N GLU A 591 -14.87 39.64 -2.04
CA GLU A 591 -14.35 40.78 -1.25
C GLU A 591 -14.95 40.91 0.16
N SER A 592 -16.16 40.38 0.36
CA SER A 592 -16.84 40.33 1.67
C SER A 592 -16.63 39.03 2.45
N LEU A 593 -15.86 38.08 1.91
CA LEU A 593 -15.67 36.72 2.42
C LEU A 593 -14.19 36.45 2.71
N SER A 594 -13.68 37.00 3.82
CA SER A 594 -12.26 36.96 4.18
C SER A 594 -11.67 35.56 4.40
N ASP A 595 -12.51 34.56 4.65
CA ASP A 595 -12.08 33.16 4.81
C ASP A 595 -11.94 32.41 3.48
N TYR A 596 -12.27 33.06 2.36
CA TYR A 596 -12.36 32.44 1.05
C TYR A 596 -11.41 33.14 0.08
N GLU A 597 -10.79 32.37 -0.80
CA GLU A 597 -10.02 32.95 -1.90
C GLU A 597 -10.12 32.11 -3.17
N PRO A 598 -9.90 32.70 -4.36
CA PRO A 598 -9.86 31.95 -5.60
C PRO A 598 -8.72 30.92 -5.54
N ASP A 599 -8.99 29.71 -6.01
CA ASP A 599 -7.95 28.72 -6.23
C ASP A 599 -6.90 29.25 -7.22
N ALA A 600 -5.61 28.99 -6.98
CA ALA A 600 -4.53 29.57 -7.79
C ALA A 600 -4.54 29.09 -9.24
N ASP A 601 -4.95 27.84 -9.48
CA ASP A 601 -4.95 27.21 -10.80
C ASP A 601 -6.34 27.17 -11.43
N ARG A 602 -7.40 27.15 -10.60
CA ARG A 602 -8.78 26.97 -11.06
C ARG A 602 -9.75 28.04 -10.58
N GLY A 603 -9.28 29.07 -9.90
CA GLY A 603 -10.10 30.17 -9.40
C GLY A 603 -10.56 31.12 -10.49
N VAL A 604 -9.87 31.17 -11.63
CA VAL A 604 -10.18 32.05 -12.76
C VAL A 604 -10.65 31.25 -13.97
N LYS A 605 -11.70 31.74 -14.63
CA LYS A 605 -12.20 31.22 -15.91
C LYS A 605 -11.92 32.24 -17.00
N TYR A 606 -11.30 31.80 -18.10
CA TYR A 606 -11.03 32.64 -19.26
C TYR A 606 -11.94 32.28 -20.42
N LEU A 607 -12.55 33.29 -21.04
CA LEU A 607 -13.26 33.16 -22.31
C LEU A 607 -12.37 33.74 -23.41
N LEU A 608 -11.89 32.90 -24.32
CA LEU A 608 -11.06 33.31 -25.46
C LEU A 608 -11.94 33.48 -26.70
N ILE A 609 -12.20 34.72 -27.09
CA ILE A 609 -13.12 35.08 -28.15
C ILE A 609 -12.32 35.48 -29.40
N HIS A 610 -12.46 34.74 -30.49
CA HIS A 610 -11.87 35.09 -31.77
C HIS A 610 -12.90 35.76 -32.68
N LEU A 611 -12.62 36.99 -33.11
CA LEU A 611 -13.40 37.68 -34.14
C LEU A 611 -12.73 37.51 -35.51
N GLY A 612 -13.33 36.65 -36.35
CA GLY A 612 -12.90 36.39 -37.72
C GLY A 612 -13.28 37.50 -38.72
N GLY A 613 -12.43 37.68 -39.74
CA GLY A 613 -12.58 38.69 -40.80
C GLY A 613 -13.68 38.39 -41.84
N VAL A 614 -13.92 39.41 -42.67
CA VAL A 614 -15.09 39.61 -43.55
C VAL A 614 -15.16 38.63 -44.74
N ASN A 615 -16.41 38.31 -45.10
CA ASN A 615 -16.89 37.51 -46.23
C ASN A 615 -16.25 37.90 -47.59
N LEU A 616 -15.93 36.94 -48.46
CA LEU A 616 -15.36 37.23 -49.79
C LEU A 616 -16.39 36.92 -50.89
N ALA A 617 -16.99 37.97 -51.47
CA ALA A 617 -17.94 37.84 -52.58
C ALA A 617 -17.22 37.57 -53.92
N ALA A 618 -17.76 36.67 -54.75
CA ALA A 618 -17.25 36.42 -56.10
C ALA A 618 -17.57 37.60 -57.05
N GLN A 619 -16.62 38.03 -57.90
CA GLN A 619 -16.96 38.82 -59.10
C GLN A 619 -17.21 37.88 -60.30
N GLN A 620 -17.31 38.34 -61.56
CA GLN A 620 -17.47 37.45 -62.72
C GLN A 620 -16.45 37.78 -63.82
N ASN A 621 -15.99 36.75 -64.55
CA ASN A 621 -15.15 36.84 -65.77
C ASN A 621 -13.63 37.11 -65.56
N LEU A 622 -12.93 36.23 -64.85
CA LEU A 622 -11.46 36.22 -64.84
C LEU A 622 -10.85 35.24 -65.83
N GLU A 623 -9.65 35.57 -66.27
CA GLU A 623 -8.78 34.67 -67.03
C GLU A 623 -8.37 33.46 -66.16
N PRO A 624 -8.23 32.26 -66.76
CA PRO A 624 -7.75 31.07 -66.07
C PRO A 624 -6.37 31.28 -65.40
N PHE A 625 -6.18 30.71 -64.22
CA PHE A 625 -4.90 30.77 -63.47
C PHE A 625 -3.80 29.85 -64.05
N GLU A 626 -4.12 29.06 -65.07
CA GLU A 626 -3.29 27.97 -65.61
C GLU A 626 -1.94 28.47 -66.17
N ASP A 627 -1.86 29.73 -66.60
CA ASP A 627 -0.64 30.29 -67.19
C ASP A 627 0.47 30.54 -66.17
N ASP A 628 0.12 30.76 -64.89
CA ASP A 628 1.04 31.17 -63.80
C ASP A 628 1.30 30.09 -62.74
N CYS A 629 0.64 28.93 -62.86
CA CYS A 629 0.73 27.84 -61.88
C CYS A 629 0.99 26.49 -62.56
N THR A 630 1.41 25.49 -61.78
CA THR A 630 1.53 24.09 -62.21
C THR A 630 0.57 23.22 -61.39
N LYS A 631 -0.31 22.46 -62.06
CA LYS A 631 -1.24 21.54 -61.37
C LYS A 631 -0.44 20.50 -60.60
N ILE A 632 -0.78 20.30 -59.33
CA ILE A 632 -0.28 19.14 -58.59
C ILE A 632 -0.96 17.92 -59.21
N ASP A 633 -0.16 17.09 -59.88
CA ASP A 633 -0.67 15.91 -60.57
C ASP A 633 -1.12 14.86 -59.56
N ASN A 634 -2.43 14.85 -59.27
CA ASN A 634 -3.12 13.85 -58.46
C ASN A 634 -4.10 12.99 -59.29
N ALA A 635 -3.78 12.70 -60.56
CA ALA A 635 -4.68 11.96 -61.43
C ALA A 635 -5.19 10.64 -60.80
N ASN A 636 -6.51 10.43 -60.78
CA ASN A 636 -7.17 9.28 -60.13
C ASN A 636 -6.77 9.08 -58.66
N ASN A 637 -6.62 10.18 -57.91
CA ASN A 637 -6.18 10.22 -56.52
C ASN A 637 -4.90 9.43 -56.21
N LYS A 638 -3.92 9.41 -57.12
CA LYS A 638 -2.65 8.67 -56.92
C LYS A 638 -1.82 9.14 -55.71
N LEU A 639 -2.11 10.32 -55.16
CA LEU A 639 -1.46 10.89 -53.97
C LEU A 639 -2.24 10.62 -52.67
N GLY A 640 -3.39 9.95 -52.74
CA GLY A 640 -4.14 9.51 -51.55
C GLY A 640 -4.83 10.63 -50.78
N TRP A 641 -5.19 11.73 -51.44
CA TRP A 641 -5.86 12.86 -50.81
C TRP A 641 -7.26 12.48 -50.32
N THR A 642 -7.69 13.10 -49.22
CA THR A 642 -9.06 12.96 -48.70
C THR A 642 -9.77 14.29 -48.75
N VAL A 643 -11.07 14.25 -49.00
CA VAL A 643 -11.93 15.43 -49.05
C VAL A 643 -13.15 15.17 -48.18
N ASP A 644 -13.36 16.02 -47.18
CA ASP A 644 -14.52 16.00 -46.30
C ASP A 644 -15.39 17.23 -46.54
N ILE A 645 -16.71 17.04 -46.46
CA ILE A 645 -17.69 18.09 -46.67
C ILE A 645 -18.67 18.09 -45.49
N THR A 646 -18.79 19.22 -44.80
CA THR A 646 -19.62 19.35 -43.59
C THR A 646 -20.68 20.46 -43.71
N ASN A 647 -21.84 20.25 -43.09
CA ASN A 647 -22.92 21.23 -43.04
C ASN A 647 -22.65 22.26 -41.92
N LEU A 648 -22.78 23.55 -42.24
CA LEU A 648 -22.45 24.65 -41.34
C LEU A 648 -23.41 24.83 -40.14
N ASN A 649 -24.60 24.23 -40.14
CA ASN A 649 -25.61 24.43 -39.07
C ASN A 649 -25.73 23.29 -38.04
N THR A 650 -25.26 22.08 -38.32
CA THR A 650 -25.55 20.90 -37.46
C THR A 650 -24.33 20.29 -36.80
N SER A 651 -23.10 20.71 -37.14
CA SER A 651 -21.85 20.15 -36.61
C SER A 651 -21.69 18.62 -36.78
N ILE A 652 -22.60 17.98 -37.53
CA ILE A 652 -22.58 16.54 -37.85
C ILE A 652 -21.93 16.42 -39.22
N GLY A 653 -20.67 15.99 -39.25
CA GLY A 653 -19.93 15.68 -40.46
C GLY A 653 -20.04 14.21 -40.84
N GLY A 654 -20.03 13.93 -42.15
CA GLY A 654 -19.70 12.60 -42.66
C GLY A 654 -18.24 12.61 -43.10
N THR A 655 -17.46 11.61 -42.70
CA THR A 655 -16.15 11.33 -43.28
C THR A 655 -16.35 10.52 -44.56
N GLY A 656 -15.93 11.05 -45.70
CA GLY A 656 -16.02 10.38 -46.99
C GLY A 656 -17.32 10.56 -47.78
N VAL A 657 -17.20 10.29 -49.09
CA VAL A 657 -18.23 10.38 -50.12
C VAL A 657 -19.40 9.44 -49.82
N TRP A 658 -20.53 9.96 -49.31
CA TRP A 658 -21.71 9.11 -49.10
C TRP A 658 -22.48 8.92 -50.42
N GLY A 659 -22.25 7.79 -51.08
CA GLY A 659 -22.97 7.37 -52.29
C GLY A 659 -22.13 6.78 -53.44
N TYR A 660 -20.80 6.75 -53.31
CA TYR A 660 -19.84 6.00 -54.15
C TYR A 660 -18.45 6.13 -53.49
N ASP A 661 -17.82 5.04 -53.05
CA ASP A 661 -16.65 5.04 -52.13
C ASP A 661 -15.32 5.54 -52.74
N ASP A 662 -15.34 6.35 -53.82
CA ASP A 662 -14.18 6.55 -54.67
C ASP A 662 -13.85 8.02 -54.98
N VAL A 663 -13.02 8.62 -54.13
CA VAL A 663 -12.41 9.95 -54.31
C VAL A 663 -11.54 10.05 -55.56
N THR A 664 -11.16 8.95 -56.22
CA THR A 664 -10.37 8.98 -57.47
C THR A 664 -11.11 9.70 -58.60
N THR A 665 -12.45 9.70 -58.56
CA THR A 665 -13.30 10.40 -59.53
C THR A 665 -13.27 11.93 -59.41
N LEU A 666 -12.80 12.48 -58.28
CA LEU A 666 -12.65 13.93 -58.08
C LEU A 666 -11.36 14.49 -58.68
N PHE A 667 -10.43 13.64 -59.09
CA PHE A 667 -9.11 14.04 -59.59
C PHE A 667 -8.81 13.40 -60.95
N ASN A 668 -9.81 13.13 -61.78
CA ASN A 668 -9.65 12.31 -62.99
C ASN A 668 -9.33 13.13 -64.26
N GLY A 669 -9.46 14.46 -64.20
CA GLY A 669 -8.88 15.39 -65.17
C GLY A 669 -9.52 15.46 -66.57
N ARG A 670 -10.82 15.12 -66.80
CA ARG A 670 -11.50 15.38 -68.11
C ARG A 670 -13.04 15.60 -68.13
N ASP A 671 -13.45 16.46 -69.09
CA ASP A 671 -14.70 16.73 -69.82
C ASP A 671 -16.05 17.06 -69.13
N ALA A 672 -16.69 18.13 -69.62
CA ALA A 672 -17.96 18.71 -69.15
C ALA A 672 -19.21 17.79 -69.23
N GLY A 673 -19.08 16.58 -69.78
CA GLY A 673 -20.16 15.59 -69.93
C GLY A 673 -20.06 14.38 -68.99
N ASP A 674 -19.00 14.29 -68.19
CA ASP A 674 -18.80 13.15 -67.27
C ASP A 674 -19.59 13.32 -65.96
N MET A 675 -20.10 12.22 -65.43
CA MET A 675 -20.85 12.23 -64.17
C MET A 675 -19.89 12.31 -62.98
N GLY A 676 -19.34 13.49 -62.76
CA GLY A 676 -18.67 13.82 -61.51
C GLY A 676 -19.58 13.60 -60.28
N PHE A 677 -18.98 13.40 -59.10
CA PHE A 677 -19.60 13.14 -57.79
C PHE A 677 -21.08 13.55 -57.69
N TYR A 678 -21.94 12.54 -57.62
CA TYR A 678 -23.30 12.69 -57.10
C TYR A 678 -23.28 12.25 -55.64
N ALA A 679 -23.06 13.16 -54.69
CA ALA A 679 -23.59 12.87 -53.36
C ALA A 679 -25.11 12.84 -53.48
N ILE A 680 -25.74 11.79 -52.95
CA ILE A 680 -27.19 11.80 -52.76
C ILE A 680 -27.43 12.71 -51.57
N PHE A 681 -27.63 14.00 -51.86
CA PHE A 681 -27.89 15.04 -50.87
C PHE A 681 -29.30 14.86 -50.28
N ASN A 682 -29.43 14.06 -49.22
CA ASN A 682 -30.68 13.99 -48.48
C ASN A 682 -30.81 15.25 -47.59
N ASN A 683 -32.03 15.79 -47.50
CA ASN A 683 -32.42 17.11 -46.94
C ASN A 683 -31.98 17.42 -45.50
N TYR A 684 -31.30 16.49 -44.82
CA TYR A 684 -30.94 16.62 -43.41
C TYR A 684 -29.48 17.04 -43.17
N TYR A 685 -28.54 16.74 -44.08
CA TYR A 685 -27.11 16.79 -43.73
C TYR A 685 -26.20 17.38 -44.81
N SER A 686 -26.72 18.20 -45.72
CA SER A 686 -25.90 18.84 -46.76
C SER A 686 -26.51 20.15 -47.28
N TRP A 687 -25.64 21.11 -47.62
CA TRP A 687 -25.82 22.34 -48.42
C TRP A 687 -27.28 22.76 -48.61
N GLN A 688 -27.93 23.14 -47.52
CA GLN A 688 -29.27 23.70 -47.64
C GLN A 688 -29.13 25.08 -48.33
N VAL A 689 -30.03 25.37 -49.26
CA VAL A 689 -30.08 26.66 -49.94
C VAL A 689 -30.15 27.77 -48.88
N GLY A 690 -29.13 28.63 -48.84
CA GLY A 690 -28.99 29.72 -47.86
C GLY A 690 -28.14 29.40 -46.62
N ILE A 691 -27.64 28.17 -46.45
CA ILE A 691 -26.82 27.75 -45.29
C ILE A 691 -25.36 27.48 -45.69
N GLY A 692 -25.11 26.83 -46.83
CA GLY A 692 -23.75 26.55 -47.33
C GLY A 692 -23.12 25.26 -46.80
N GLY A 693 -21.84 25.04 -47.11
CA GLY A 693 -21.06 23.88 -46.66
C GLY A 693 -19.56 24.16 -46.61
N ARG A 694 -18.85 23.44 -45.74
CA ARG A 694 -17.40 23.51 -45.56
C ARG A 694 -16.72 22.34 -46.25
N ILE A 695 -15.76 22.64 -47.12
CA ILE A 695 -14.89 21.66 -47.77
C ILE A 695 -13.56 21.64 -47.02
N THR A 696 -13.07 20.46 -46.67
CA THR A 696 -11.74 20.23 -46.10
C THR A 696 -10.98 19.26 -47.00
N ILE A 697 -9.79 19.66 -47.44
CA ILE A 697 -8.88 18.86 -48.26
C ILE A 697 -7.68 18.51 -47.39
N ASP A 698 -7.36 17.22 -47.26
CA ASP A 698 -6.09 16.76 -46.70
C ASP A 698 -5.23 16.17 -47.82
N MET A 699 -4.17 16.89 -48.16
CA MET A 699 -3.25 16.52 -49.23
C MET A 699 -2.21 15.47 -48.77
N GLN A 700 -2.36 14.92 -47.56
CA GLN A 700 -1.49 13.93 -46.90
C GLN A 700 -0.08 14.43 -46.55
N GLN A 701 0.41 15.44 -47.26
CA GLN A 701 1.67 16.13 -47.02
C GLN A 701 1.54 17.61 -47.38
N SER A 702 2.52 18.42 -46.98
CA SER A 702 2.52 19.85 -47.27
C SER A 702 2.99 20.15 -48.69
N TYR A 703 2.34 21.12 -49.33
CA TYR A 703 2.69 21.65 -50.64
C TYR A 703 2.72 23.18 -50.62
N PRO A 704 3.53 23.83 -51.48
CA PRO A 704 3.34 25.23 -51.83
C PRO A 704 2.08 25.32 -52.70
N VAL A 705 1.05 25.97 -52.19
CA VAL A 705 -0.25 26.09 -52.86
C VAL A 705 -0.48 27.52 -53.31
N SER A 706 -0.66 27.70 -54.61
CA SER A 706 -1.03 28.97 -55.24
C SER A 706 -2.53 29.07 -55.48
N THR A 707 -3.18 28.00 -55.93
CA THR A 707 -4.60 28.05 -56.32
C THR A 707 -5.30 26.76 -55.95
N VAL A 708 -6.56 26.88 -55.52
CA VAL A 708 -7.49 25.76 -55.40
C VAL A 708 -8.62 25.99 -56.38
N ALA A 709 -8.91 24.98 -57.21
CA ALA A 709 -9.95 25.01 -58.22
C ALA A 709 -10.90 23.82 -58.03
N TRP A 710 -12.20 24.01 -58.26
CA TRP A 710 -13.22 22.97 -58.18
C TRP A 710 -14.31 23.19 -59.23
N GLY A 711 -14.84 22.11 -59.77
CA GLY A 711 -15.96 22.14 -60.71
C GLY A 711 -17.23 21.71 -60.02
N VAL A 712 -18.30 22.48 -60.13
CA VAL A 712 -19.56 22.21 -59.43
C VAL A 712 -20.71 21.97 -60.42
N CYS A 713 -21.55 20.95 -60.21
CA CYS A 713 -22.56 20.48 -61.19
C CYS A 713 -23.92 20.07 -60.59
N TYR A 714 -25.02 20.42 -61.28
CA TYR A 714 -26.39 20.05 -60.91
C TYR A 714 -27.07 19.34 -62.07
N LYS A 715 -27.45 18.06 -61.91
CA LYS A 715 -28.11 17.24 -62.96
C LYS A 715 -27.49 17.45 -64.36
N ASN A 716 -26.16 17.38 -64.44
CA ASN A 716 -25.38 17.58 -65.67
C ASN A 716 -25.43 19.01 -66.25
N VAL A 717 -25.80 20.01 -65.44
CA VAL A 717 -25.74 21.43 -65.80
C VAL A 717 -24.66 22.10 -64.94
N PRO A 718 -23.68 22.79 -65.54
CA PRO A 718 -22.76 23.65 -64.82
C PRO A 718 -23.47 24.70 -63.97
N TYR A 719 -22.92 25.02 -62.80
CA TYR A 719 -23.40 26.16 -62.01
C TYR A 719 -22.24 26.90 -61.34
N SER A 720 -22.51 28.15 -60.95
CA SER A 720 -21.54 28.99 -60.26
C SER A 720 -21.88 29.24 -58.79
N VAL A 721 -20.92 28.94 -57.91
CA VAL A 721 -20.87 29.45 -56.54
C VAL A 721 -20.66 30.97 -56.55
N LYS A 722 -21.39 31.69 -55.69
CA LYS A 722 -21.31 33.15 -55.59
C LYS A 722 -20.49 33.66 -54.40
N THR A 723 -20.24 32.84 -53.37
CA THR A 723 -19.52 33.29 -52.17
C THR A 723 -18.66 32.20 -51.56
N ILE A 724 -17.45 32.58 -51.10
CA ILE A 724 -16.53 31.72 -50.36
C ILE A 724 -16.15 32.42 -49.05
N ARG A 725 -16.02 31.67 -47.96
CA ARG A 725 -15.68 32.19 -46.62
C ARG A 725 -14.66 31.30 -45.94
N ASN A 726 -14.07 31.78 -44.84
CA ASN A 726 -13.28 30.99 -43.89
C ASN A 726 -12.21 30.10 -44.56
N VAL A 727 -11.46 30.67 -45.51
CA VAL A 727 -10.30 29.98 -46.10
C VAL A 727 -9.23 29.89 -45.01
N GLU A 728 -8.92 28.68 -44.60
CA GLU A 728 -7.95 28.37 -43.55
C GLU A 728 -7.02 27.26 -44.03
N VAL A 729 -5.76 27.32 -43.59
CA VAL A 729 -4.77 26.28 -43.86
C VAL A 729 -4.22 25.71 -42.56
N SER A 730 -3.78 24.47 -42.59
CA SER A 730 -3.15 23.82 -41.44
C SER A 730 -2.08 22.83 -41.91
N ASP A 731 -1.09 22.59 -41.05
CA ASP A 731 -0.08 21.55 -41.27
C ASP A 731 -0.39 20.27 -40.47
N ASP A 732 -1.15 20.39 -39.37
CA ASP A 732 -1.35 19.33 -38.37
C ASP A 732 -2.83 18.98 -38.11
N GLY A 733 -3.77 19.78 -38.60
CA GLY A 733 -5.22 19.63 -38.38
C GLY A 733 -5.72 20.21 -37.05
N ASN A 734 -4.81 20.63 -36.16
CA ASN A 734 -5.14 21.21 -34.84
C ASN A 734 -5.09 22.75 -34.89
N LEU A 735 -4.01 23.30 -35.45
CA LEU A 735 -3.84 24.74 -35.60
C LEU A 735 -4.23 25.17 -37.02
N TRP A 736 -5.30 25.95 -37.13
CA TRP A 736 -5.79 26.49 -38.40
C TRP A 736 -5.43 27.96 -38.52
N ARG A 737 -4.84 28.35 -39.65
CA ARG A 737 -4.39 29.71 -39.97
C ARG A 737 -5.35 30.36 -40.96
N PRO A 738 -6.20 31.31 -40.53
CA PRO A 738 -7.09 32.04 -41.42
C PRO A 738 -6.33 32.92 -42.41
N GLN A 739 -6.85 33.03 -43.63
CA GLN A 739 -6.18 33.71 -44.74
C GLN A 739 -6.86 35.06 -45.09
N SER A 740 -7.25 35.83 -44.06
CA SER A 740 -8.33 36.84 -44.13
C SER A 740 -7.95 38.31 -44.42
N TYR A 741 -6.72 38.64 -44.83
CA TYR A 741 -6.42 39.98 -45.38
C TYR A 741 -5.11 39.99 -46.21
N GLY A 742 -5.15 40.53 -47.43
CA GLY A 742 -3.95 40.92 -48.19
C GLY A 742 -3.06 39.82 -48.78
N ASP A 743 -3.27 38.54 -48.42
CA ASP A 743 -2.52 37.39 -48.95
C ASP A 743 -3.38 36.35 -49.69
N VAL A 744 -4.70 36.57 -49.79
CA VAL A 744 -5.59 35.84 -50.73
C VAL A 744 -6.19 36.83 -51.70
N THR A 745 -5.75 36.78 -52.97
CA THR A 745 -6.54 37.39 -54.02
C THR A 745 -7.57 36.32 -54.30
N ILE A 746 -8.74 36.37 -53.66
CA ILE A 746 -9.89 35.83 -54.38
C ILE A 746 -9.94 36.68 -55.61
N ALA A 747 -9.38 36.09 -56.66
CA ALA A 747 -9.42 36.61 -57.98
C ALA A 747 -10.91 36.88 -58.14
N GLN A 748 -11.19 38.17 -58.27
CA GLN A 748 -12.49 38.74 -58.55
C GLN A 748 -13.20 37.91 -59.63
N ALA A 749 -13.88 36.83 -59.25
CA ALA A 749 -14.56 35.84 -60.08
C ALA A 749 -14.02 34.42 -60.01
N THR A 750 -14.97 33.52 -59.82
CA THR A 750 -14.93 32.24 -60.50
C THR A 750 -14.83 32.58 -61.99
N GLY A 751 -13.67 32.43 -62.61
CA GLY A 751 -13.68 32.33 -64.07
C GLY A 751 -14.52 31.11 -64.36
N ASP A 752 -15.62 31.32 -65.07
CA ASP A 752 -16.52 30.24 -65.42
C ASP A 752 -16.29 30.00 -66.92
N ASN A 753 -15.55 28.94 -67.24
CA ASN A 753 -15.50 28.44 -68.62
C ASN A 753 -16.72 27.53 -68.93
N GLY A 754 -17.73 27.51 -68.05
CA GLY A 754 -18.80 26.52 -67.97
C GLY A 754 -18.40 25.27 -67.18
N VAL A 755 -17.17 25.19 -66.64
CA VAL A 755 -16.55 23.94 -66.18
C VAL A 755 -15.95 24.01 -64.75
N MET A 756 -15.10 24.98 -64.44
CA MET A 756 -14.40 25.08 -63.14
C MET A 756 -14.60 26.45 -62.46
N GLN A 757 -14.31 26.51 -61.17
CA GLN A 757 -14.26 27.69 -60.32
C GLN A 757 -12.97 27.63 -59.49
N TRP A 758 -12.44 28.77 -59.03
CA TRP A 758 -11.19 28.77 -58.26
C TRP A 758 -11.03 29.98 -57.34
N PHE A 759 -10.13 29.86 -56.37
CA PHE A 759 -9.53 30.97 -55.63
C PHE A 759 -8.00 30.85 -55.62
N THR A 760 -7.31 31.98 -55.62
CA THR A 760 -5.85 32.07 -55.70
C THR A 760 -5.30 32.77 -54.46
N PHE A 761 -4.16 32.31 -53.95
CA PHE A 761 -3.44 33.02 -52.91
C PHE A 761 -2.62 34.15 -53.56
N VAL A 762 -2.58 35.36 -52.98
CA VAL A 762 -1.69 36.46 -53.45
C VAL A 762 -0.25 35.98 -53.49
N LYS A 763 0.12 35.16 -52.49
CA LYS A 763 1.40 34.48 -52.41
C LYS A 763 1.15 33.01 -52.11
N PRO A 764 1.99 32.11 -52.65
CA PRO A 764 1.87 30.70 -52.35
C PRO A 764 1.93 30.43 -50.84
N VAL A 765 1.03 29.59 -50.34
CA VAL A 765 0.98 29.18 -48.93
C VAL A 765 1.47 27.74 -48.78
N GLU A 766 2.29 27.47 -47.77
CA GLU A 766 2.60 26.10 -47.38
C GLU A 766 1.45 25.54 -46.54
N ALA A 767 0.88 24.43 -47.00
CA ALA A 767 -0.24 23.79 -46.33
C ALA A 767 -0.28 22.29 -46.62
N ARG A 768 -0.66 21.48 -45.62
CA ARG A 768 -1.12 20.10 -45.82
C ARG A 768 -2.64 20.05 -45.96
N LEU A 769 -3.34 20.77 -45.07
CA LEU A 769 -4.78 20.85 -45.06
C LEU A 769 -5.24 22.23 -45.50
N ILE A 770 -6.29 22.26 -46.30
CA ILE A 770 -6.99 23.48 -46.71
C ILE A 770 -8.46 23.27 -46.43
N ARG A 771 -9.10 24.23 -45.76
CA ARG A 771 -10.56 24.25 -45.65
C ARG A 771 -11.13 25.60 -46.02
N PHE A 772 -12.33 25.58 -46.56
CA PHE A 772 -13.06 26.79 -46.94
C PHE A 772 -14.55 26.50 -47.00
N ASP A 773 -15.33 27.55 -46.78
CA ASP A 773 -16.79 27.53 -46.78
C ASP A 773 -17.31 28.11 -48.09
N ILE A 774 -18.43 27.58 -48.56
CA ILE A 774 -19.15 28.11 -49.72
C ILE A 774 -20.59 28.48 -49.33
N VAL A 775 -21.06 29.67 -49.75
CA VAL A 775 -22.38 30.25 -49.38
C VAL A 775 -23.08 30.95 -50.57
N ASP A 776 -24.43 30.89 -50.67
CA ASP A 776 -25.39 31.58 -51.62
C ASP A 776 -25.38 31.24 -53.14
N ARG A 777 -26.46 31.32 -53.97
CA ARG A 777 -27.97 31.27 -53.91
C ARG A 777 -28.52 31.22 -55.38
N TYR A 778 -29.39 30.27 -55.80
CA TYR A 778 -30.63 30.53 -56.60
C TYR A 778 -31.54 29.30 -56.88
N ASP A 779 -32.80 29.66 -57.17
CA ASP A 779 -34.11 28.98 -57.28
C ASP A 779 -34.23 27.79 -58.26
N THR A 780 -34.08 26.57 -57.74
CA THR A 780 -34.78 25.41 -58.33
C THR A 780 -35.46 24.66 -57.18
N GLY A 781 -36.70 24.22 -57.37
CA GLY A 781 -37.52 23.56 -56.34
C GLY A 781 -37.03 22.16 -55.90
N SER A 782 -35.72 21.92 -55.87
CA SER A 782 -35.08 20.64 -55.52
C SER A 782 -33.70 20.82 -54.87
N ASN A 783 -33.38 20.03 -53.85
CA ASN A 783 -32.28 20.22 -52.90
C ASN A 783 -30.97 19.45 -53.24
N PHE A 784 -30.50 19.39 -54.49
CA PHE A 784 -29.33 18.56 -54.87
C PHE A 784 -28.21 19.40 -55.53
N CYS A 785 -26.92 19.12 -55.27
CA CYS A 785 -25.78 19.98 -55.63
C CYS A 785 -24.39 19.25 -55.63
N GLY A 786 -23.84 18.76 -56.74
CA GLY A 786 -22.60 17.91 -56.79
C GLY A 786 -21.30 18.63 -57.20
N MET A 787 -20.15 17.93 -57.16
CA MET A 787 -18.80 18.45 -57.50
C MET A 787 -18.04 17.53 -58.48
N ARG A 788 -17.66 18.00 -59.65
CA ARG A 788 -17.09 17.14 -60.70
C ARG A 788 -15.57 16.99 -60.74
N GLU A 789 -14.81 17.93 -60.19
CA GLU A 789 -13.35 17.88 -60.13
C GLU A 789 -12.90 18.78 -58.98
N LEU A 790 -11.76 18.44 -58.39
CA LEU A 790 -11.00 19.26 -57.47
C LEU A 790 -9.54 19.27 -57.90
N GLU A 791 -8.94 20.45 -57.98
CA GLU A 791 -7.55 20.64 -58.35
C GLU A 791 -6.87 21.58 -57.36
N VAL A 792 -5.62 21.28 -57.04
CA VAL A 792 -4.75 22.18 -56.30
C VAL A 792 -3.50 22.41 -57.15
N TRP A 793 -3.09 23.67 -57.21
CA TRP A 793 -2.05 24.14 -58.10
C TRP A 793 -0.94 24.81 -57.30
N SER A 794 0.29 24.48 -57.65
CA SER A 794 1.50 25.04 -57.09
C SER A 794 2.03 26.20 -57.94
N PRO A 795 2.93 27.03 -57.41
CA PRO A 795 3.61 28.06 -58.19
C PRO A 795 4.33 27.44 -59.39
N LYS A 796 4.39 28.17 -60.51
CA LYS A 796 5.26 27.79 -61.62
C LYS A 796 6.72 27.96 -61.21
N ASN A 797 7.53 26.92 -61.42
CA ASN A 797 8.98 26.96 -61.17
C ASN A 797 9.70 27.93 -62.12
#